data_AF-A0AB36TJ22-F1
#
_entry.id   AF-A0AB36TJ22-F1
#
_cell.length_a   1.000
_cell.length_b   1.000
_cell.length_c   1.000
_cell.angle_alpha   90.00
_cell.angle_beta   90.00
_cell.angle_gamma   90.00
#
_symmetry.space_group_name_H-M   'P 1'
#
loop_
_entity.id
_entity.type
_entity.pdbx_description
1 polymer ?
#
loop_
_entity_poly.entity_id
_entity_poly.type
_entity_poly.pdbx_seq_one_letter_code
_entity_poly.pdbx_strand_id
1 'polypeptide(L)'
;MSRKLFSVLLVGLMLMTSLLVTISSTSAASLPTMPPSGYDQVRNGVPRGQVVNISYFSTATNTTRPARVYLPPGYSKDKKYSVLYLLHGIGGSENDWFEGGGRANVIADNLIAEGKIKPLIIVTPNTNAAGPGIADGYENFTKDLLNSLIPYIESNYSVYTDREHRAIAGLSMGGGQSFNIGLTNLDKFAYIGPISAAPNTYPNERLFPDGGKAAREKLKLLFIACGTNDSLIGFGQRVHEYCVANNINHVYWLIQGGGHDFNVWKPGLWNFLQMADEAGLTRDGNTPVPTPSPKPANTRIEAEDYDGINSSSIEIIGVPPEGGRGIGYITSGDYLVYKSIDFGNGATSFKAKVANANTSNIELRLNGPNGTLIGTLSVKSTGDWNTYEEQTCSISKVTGINDLYLVFKGPVNIDWFTFGVESSSTGLGDLNGDGNINSSDLQALKRHLLGISPLTGEALLRADVNRSGKVDSTDYSVLKRYILRIITEFPGQGDVQTPNPSVTPTQTPIPTISGNALRDYAEARGIKIGTCVNYPFYNNSDPTYNSILQREFSMVVCENEMKFDALQPRQNVFDFSKGDQLLAFAERNGMQMRGHTLIWHNQNPSWLTNGNWNRDSLLAVMKNHITTVMTHYKGKIVEWDVANECMDDSGNGLRSSIWRNVIGQDYLDYAFRYAREADPDALLFYNDYNIEDLGPKSNAVFNMIKSMKERGVPIDGVGFQCHFINGMSPEYLASIDQNIKRYAEIGVIVSFTEIDIRIPQSENPATAFQVQANNYKELMKICLANPNCNTFVMWGFTDKYTWIPGTFPGYGNPLIYDSNYNPKPAYNAIKEALMGY
;
A
#
# COMPACT_ATOMS: atom_id res chain seq x y z
N MET A 1 -5.10 -60.86 -27.07
CA MET A 1 -4.09 -60.13 -27.88
C MET A 1 -4.87 -59.20 -28.83
N SER A 2 -4.53 -57.89 -28.90
CA SER A 2 -5.09 -56.82 -29.80
C SER A 2 -6.64 -56.64 -29.86
N ARG A 3 -7.30 -55.49 -29.59
CA ARG A 3 -7.21 -54.06 -30.03
C ARG A 3 -7.72 -53.74 -31.46
N LYS A 4 -8.74 -52.85 -31.51
CA LYS A 4 -8.97 -51.67 -32.43
C LYS A 4 -9.32 -51.96 -33.91
N LEU A 5 -9.96 -51.10 -34.74
CA LEU A 5 -10.68 -49.78 -34.67
C LEU A 5 -11.71 -49.78 -35.87
N PHE A 6 -12.61 -48.81 -36.17
CA PHE A 6 -12.43 -47.40 -36.64
C PHE A 6 -13.80 -46.75 -37.03
N SER A 7 -13.89 -45.40 -37.05
CA SER A 7 -14.87 -44.45 -37.71
C SER A 7 -15.29 -43.34 -36.71
N VAL A 8 -15.52 -42.05 -37.02
CA VAL A 8 -15.94 -41.27 -38.22
C VAL A 8 -15.26 -39.86 -38.26
N LEU A 9 -15.15 -39.26 -39.46
CA LEU A 9 -14.78 -37.84 -39.80
C LEU A 9 -15.92 -37.23 -40.67
N LEU A 10 -16.14 -35.91 -40.89
CA LEU A 10 -15.45 -34.61 -40.63
C LEU A 10 -16.55 -33.50 -40.54
N VAL A 11 -16.40 -32.34 -39.85
CA VAL A 11 -16.10 -30.94 -40.33
C VAL A 11 -16.54 -30.01 -39.18
N GLY A 12 -15.88 -28.92 -38.76
CA GLY A 12 -14.57 -28.36 -39.08
C GLY A 12 -14.31 -27.01 -38.38
N LEU A 13 -13.13 -26.85 -37.77
CA LEU A 13 -12.46 -25.58 -37.36
C LEU A 13 -13.12 -24.62 -36.33
N MET A 14 -12.75 -24.77 -35.05
CA MET A 14 -11.82 -23.83 -34.37
C MET A 14 -11.27 -24.43 -33.05
N LEU A 15 -10.04 -24.00 -32.68
CA LEU A 15 -9.19 -24.46 -31.57
C LEU A 15 -9.95 -24.54 -30.23
N MET A 16 -9.84 -25.56 -29.36
CA MET A 16 -8.68 -26.29 -28.82
C MET A 16 -7.63 -25.42 -28.09
N THR A 17 -7.83 -25.19 -26.79
CA THR A 17 -6.89 -25.59 -25.73
C THR A 17 -7.44 -25.23 -24.34
N SER A 18 -7.82 -26.25 -23.57
CA SER A 18 -8.12 -26.09 -22.14
C SER A 18 -6.81 -26.07 -21.34
N LEU A 19 -6.25 -24.89 -21.10
CA LEU A 19 -5.21 -24.72 -20.08
C LEU A 19 -5.87 -24.68 -18.69
N LEU A 20 -5.34 -25.46 -17.75
CA LEU A 20 -5.62 -25.23 -16.33
C LEU A 20 -4.99 -23.90 -15.93
N VAL A 21 -5.80 -22.93 -15.52
CA VAL A 21 -5.30 -21.70 -14.89
C VAL A 21 -5.28 -21.91 -13.38
N THR A 22 -4.12 -22.30 -12.85
CA THR A 22 -3.82 -22.16 -11.42
C THR A 22 -3.75 -20.67 -11.09
N ILE A 23 -4.67 -20.17 -10.26
CA ILE A 23 -4.62 -18.77 -9.80
C ILE A 23 -3.54 -18.68 -8.71
N SER A 24 -2.32 -18.39 -9.14
CA SER A 24 -1.24 -18.01 -8.23
C SER A 24 -1.41 -16.55 -7.83
N SER A 25 -1.58 -16.29 -6.54
CA SER A 25 -1.48 -14.94 -5.99
C SER A 25 -0.07 -14.39 -6.23
N THR A 26 0.02 -13.27 -6.94
CA THR A 26 1.28 -12.52 -7.08
C THR A 26 1.17 -11.22 -6.31
N SER A 27 1.90 -11.15 -5.20
CA SER A 27 2.23 -9.90 -4.53
C SER A 27 2.96 -8.95 -5.49
N ALA A 28 3.00 -7.66 -5.17
CA ALA A 28 4.06 -6.81 -5.70
C ALA A 28 5.40 -7.44 -5.25
N ALA A 29 6.17 -7.98 -6.21
CA ALA A 29 7.37 -8.72 -5.88
C ALA A 29 8.42 -7.76 -5.30
N SER A 30 8.93 -8.08 -4.12
CA SER A 30 10.12 -7.44 -3.57
C SER A 30 11.29 -7.59 -4.55
N LEU A 31 12.11 -6.55 -4.69
CA LEU A 31 13.37 -6.67 -5.41
C LEU A 31 14.33 -7.53 -4.57
N PRO A 32 15.12 -8.43 -5.17
CA PRO A 32 15.26 -8.65 -6.61
C PRO A 32 14.22 -9.62 -7.19
N THR A 33 13.70 -9.30 -8.37
CA THR A 33 12.68 -10.10 -9.08
C THR A 33 12.92 -10.14 -10.60
N MET A 34 12.26 -11.07 -11.29
CA MET A 34 12.30 -11.09 -12.76
C MET A 34 11.53 -9.90 -13.34
N PRO A 35 12.12 -9.12 -14.27
CA PRO A 35 11.48 -7.94 -14.83
C PRO A 35 10.26 -8.31 -15.69
N PRO A 36 9.26 -7.41 -15.79
CA PRO A 36 8.08 -7.63 -16.61
C PRO A 36 8.43 -7.74 -18.10
N SER A 37 7.62 -8.46 -18.86
CA SER A 37 7.79 -8.57 -20.32
C SER A 37 7.87 -7.19 -20.98
N GLY A 38 8.83 -6.99 -21.87
CA GLY A 38 9.04 -5.70 -22.55
C GLY A 38 9.82 -4.65 -21.74
N TYR A 39 10.42 -4.98 -20.60
CA TYR A 39 11.30 -4.07 -19.84
C TYR A 39 12.50 -3.54 -20.64
N ASP A 40 13.05 -4.34 -21.56
CA ASP A 40 14.23 -4.02 -22.37
C ASP A 40 13.87 -3.50 -23.77
N GLN A 41 12.59 -3.35 -24.09
CA GLN A 41 12.11 -2.94 -25.42
C GLN A 41 11.93 -1.42 -25.50
N VAL A 42 12.14 -0.85 -26.69
CA VAL A 42 11.84 0.56 -26.95
C VAL A 42 10.32 0.71 -26.98
N ARG A 43 9.79 1.66 -26.22
CA ARG A 43 8.35 1.92 -26.09
C ARG A 43 7.99 3.28 -26.66
N ASN A 44 6.85 3.38 -27.33
CA ASN A 44 6.35 4.64 -27.86
C ASN A 44 6.04 5.63 -26.72
N GLY A 45 6.44 6.88 -26.89
CA GLY A 45 6.22 7.95 -25.89
C GLY A 45 7.24 8.00 -24.75
N VAL A 46 8.15 7.04 -24.61
CA VAL A 46 9.24 7.10 -23.62
C VAL A 46 10.35 8.05 -24.11
N PRO A 47 10.69 9.12 -23.37
CA PRO A 47 11.83 9.98 -23.68
C PRO A 47 13.13 9.17 -23.75
N ARG A 48 14.01 9.50 -24.70
CA ARG A 48 15.21 8.71 -25.00
C ARG A 48 16.47 9.44 -24.58
N GLY A 49 17.35 8.76 -23.84
CA GLY A 49 18.70 9.21 -23.56
C GLY A 49 19.61 9.05 -24.77
N GLN A 50 20.77 9.71 -24.73
CA GLN A 50 21.75 9.69 -25.82
C GLN A 50 22.96 8.87 -25.41
N VAL A 51 23.34 7.87 -26.22
CA VAL A 51 24.64 7.19 -26.08
C VAL A 51 25.67 7.92 -26.94
N VAL A 52 26.76 8.38 -26.33
CA VAL A 52 27.89 9.03 -27.01
C VAL A 52 29.15 8.18 -26.89
N ASN A 53 29.98 8.20 -27.92
CA ASN A 53 31.26 7.49 -27.95
C ASN A 53 32.36 8.46 -27.51
N ILE A 54 33.26 8.01 -26.66
CA ILE A 54 34.42 8.78 -26.19
C ILE A 54 35.71 8.01 -26.36
N SER A 55 36.82 8.74 -26.36
CA SER A 55 38.15 8.18 -26.21
C SER A 55 38.96 9.03 -25.24
N TYR A 56 39.81 8.37 -24.46
CA TYR A 56 40.62 8.98 -23.41
C TYR A 56 42.00 8.34 -23.39
N PHE A 57 43.01 9.07 -22.93
CA PHE A 57 44.36 8.52 -22.81
C PHE A 57 44.51 7.75 -21.50
N SER A 58 44.89 6.48 -21.59
CA SER A 58 45.17 5.63 -20.44
C SER A 58 46.63 5.72 -20.04
N THR A 59 46.90 6.17 -18.82
CA THR A 59 48.25 6.12 -18.25
C THR A 59 48.66 4.71 -17.85
N ALA A 60 47.71 3.78 -17.70
CA ALA A 60 47.97 2.40 -17.31
C ALA A 60 48.42 1.51 -18.49
N THR A 61 47.83 1.71 -19.68
CA THR A 61 48.24 0.99 -20.91
C THR A 61 49.14 1.83 -21.83
N ASN A 62 49.34 3.11 -21.53
CA ASN A 62 50.04 4.09 -22.39
C ASN A 62 49.43 4.18 -23.80
N THR A 63 48.10 4.07 -23.91
CA THR A 63 47.36 4.12 -25.17
C THR A 63 46.04 4.89 -25.02
N THR A 64 45.53 5.41 -26.14
CA THR A 64 44.14 5.91 -26.19
C THR A 64 43.17 4.74 -26.18
N ARG A 65 42.19 4.76 -25.27
CA ARG A 65 41.19 3.69 -25.09
C ARG A 65 39.77 4.20 -25.33
N PRO A 66 38.86 3.37 -25.88
CA PRO A 66 37.46 3.74 -26.08
C PRO A 66 36.61 3.48 -24.82
N ALA A 67 35.53 4.26 -24.71
CA ALA A 67 34.40 3.99 -23.81
C ALA A 67 33.13 4.62 -24.42
N ARG A 68 31.96 4.27 -23.88
CA ARG A 68 30.69 4.93 -24.25
C ARG A 68 30.00 5.46 -23.00
N VAL A 69 29.24 6.54 -23.19
CA VAL A 69 28.54 7.25 -22.12
C VAL A 69 27.08 7.40 -22.52
N TYR A 70 26.18 6.82 -21.74
CA TYR A 70 24.76 7.12 -21.81
C TYR A 70 24.46 8.36 -20.96
N LEU A 71 23.87 9.36 -21.61
CA LEU A 71 23.33 10.57 -21.01
C LEU A 71 21.80 10.39 -20.91
N PRO A 72 21.19 10.57 -19.73
CA PRO A 72 19.77 10.34 -19.56
C PRO A 72 18.91 11.38 -20.31
N PRO A 73 17.61 11.11 -20.55
CA PRO A 73 16.70 12.06 -21.17
C PRO A 73 16.74 13.42 -20.44
N GLY A 74 16.95 14.51 -21.19
CA GLY A 74 17.04 15.85 -20.62
C GLY A 74 18.32 16.15 -19.83
N TYR A 75 19.43 15.45 -20.11
CA TYR A 75 20.75 15.80 -19.57
C TYR A 75 21.10 17.29 -19.78
N SER A 76 21.48 17.98 -18.71
CA SER A 76 22.05 19.33 -18.75
C SER A 76 23.35 19.41 -17.96
N LYS A 77 24.29 20.26 -18.40
CA LYS A 77 25.51 20.57 -17.62
C LYS A 77 25.24 21.33 -16.32
N ASP A 78 24.03 21.90 -16.15
CA ASP A 78 23.65 22.64 -14.94
C ASP A 78 23.21 21.74 -13.77
N LYS A 79 23.02 20.43 -14.03
CA LYS A 79 22.64 19.42 -13.04
C LYS A 79 23.78 18.44 -12.84
N LYS A 80 23.91 17.91 -11.62
CA LYS A 80 24.88 16.87 -11.28
C LYS A 80 24.21 15.49 -11.35
N TYR A 81 24.92 14.51 -11.93
CA TYR A 81 24.41 13.15 -12.13
C TYR A 81 25.33 12.14 -11.43
N SER A 82 24.72 11.08 -10.88
CA SER A 82 25.44 9.90 -10.39
C SER A 82 25.96 9.08 -11.56
N VAL A 83 27.00 8.27 -11.32
CA VAL A 83 27.68 7.50 -12.38
C VAL A 83 27.72 6.02 -12.04
N LEU A 84 27.20 5.20 -12.96
CA LEU A 84 27.42 3.76 -12.99
C LEU A 84 28.50 3.41 -14.01
N TYR A 85 29.59 2.79 -13.55
CA TYR A 85 30.59 2.16 -14.41
C TYR A 85 30.17 0.69 -14.67
N LEU A 86 29.80 0.38 -15.92
CA LEU A 86 29.13 -0.86 -16.30
C LEU A 86 30.03 -1.71 -17.22
N LEU A 87 30.57 -2.79 -16.66
CA LEU A 87 31.69 -3.57 -17.22
C LEU A 87 31.20 -4.76 -18.06
N HIS A 88 31.80 -4.94 -19.25
CA HIS A 88 31.49 -6.06 -20.14
C HIS A 88 32.34 -7.32 -19.84
N GLY A 89 31.92 -8.46 -20.41
CA GLY A 89 32.58 -9.76 -20.25
C GLY A 89 33.82 -9.96 -21.13
N ILE A 90 34.48 -11.11 -20.98
CA ILE A 90 35.63 -11.49 -21.81
C ILE A 90 35.23 -11.67 -23.27
N GLY A 91 36.07 -11.21 -24.20
CA GLY A 91 35.76 -11.20 -25.64
C GLY A 91 34.78 -10.10 -26.07
N GLY A 92 34.26 -9.32 -25.12
CA GLY A 92 33.36 -8.19 -25.36
C GLY A 92 34.04 -6.85 -25.62
N SER A 93 33.23 -5.80 -25.72
CA SER A 93 33.65 -4.40 -25.93
C SER A 93 32.79 -3.39 -25.16
N GLU A 94 33.17 -2.10 -25.21
CA GLU A 94 32.39 -0.98 -24.69
C GLU A 94 30.96 -0.86 -25.28
N ASN A 95 30.65 -1.60 -26.35
CA ASN A 95 29.37 -1.58 -27.06
C ASN A 95 28.35 -2.59 -26.50
N ASP A 96 28.79 -3.65 -25.82
CA ASP A 96 27.98 -4.84 -25.56
C ASP A 96 26.72 -4.55 -24.74
N TRP A 97 26.86 -3.66 -23.76
CA TRP A 97 25.76 -3.23 -22.89
C TRP A 97 24.73 -2.35 -23.61
N PHE A 98 25.04 -1.73 -24.75
CA PHE A 98 24.08 -0.94 -25.53
C PHE A 98 23.55 -1.67 -26.76
N GLU A 99 24.44 -2.31 -27.52
CA GLU A 99 24.15 -2.89 -28.85
C GLU A 99 24.31 -4.42 -28.89
N GLY A 100 25.20 -5.00 -28.08
CA GLY A 100 25.47 -6.46 -28.04
C GLY A 100 24.39 -7.31 -27.34
N GLY A 101 23.16 -6.80 -27.23
CA GLY A 101 22.04 -7.49 -26.57
C GLY A 101 21.73 -7.00 -25.15
N GLY A 102 22.59 -6.16 -24.54
CA GLY A 102 22.41 -5.63 -23.18
C GLY A 102 21.36 -4.54 -23.02
N ARG A 103 21.17 -3.68 -24.02
CA ARG A 103 20.11 -2.63 -24.07
C ARG A 103 20.02 -1.73 -22.82
N ALA A 104 21.14 -1.48 -22.14
CA ALA A 104 21.22 -0.74 -20.87
C ALA A 104 20.60 0.67 -20.96
N ASN A 105 20.76 1.36 -22.09
CA ASN A 105 20.11 2.64 -22.38
C ASN A 105 18.58 2.50 -22.47
N VAL A 106 18.05 1.41 -23.03
CA VAL A 106 16.61 1.16 -23.11
C VAL A 106 16.03 0.83 -21.74
N ILE A 107 16.74 0.00 -20.97
CA ILE A 107 16.39 -0.34 -19.59
C ILE A 107 16.38 0.93 -18.71
N ALA A 108 17.41 1.77 -18.80
CA ALA A 108 17.50 3.04 -18.08
C ALA A 108 16.39 4.03 -18.50
N ASP A 109 16.20 4.24 -19.82
CA ASP A 109 15.13 5.12 -20.33
C ASP A 109 13.74 4.68 -19.83
N ASN A 110 13.46 3.37 -19.84
CA ASN A 110 12.20 2.82 -19.36
C ASN A 110 12.05 2.98 -17.83
N LEU A 111 13.09 2.68 -17.04
CA LEU A 111 13.06 2.85 -15.57
C LEU A 111 12.93 4.33 -15.14
N ILE A 112 13.59 5.25 -15.84
CA ILE A 112 13.47 6.70 -15.62
C ILE A 112 12.05 7.18 -15.97
N ALA A 113 11.48 6.75 -17.09
CA ALA A 113 10.12 7.10 -17.48
C ALA A 113 9.04 6.45 -16.60
N GLU A 114 9.33 5.29 -16.00
CA GLU A 114 8.49 4.65 -14.97
C GLU A 114 8.65 5.31 -13.57
N GLY A 115 9.59 6.25 -13.39
CA GLY A 115 9.88 6.90 -12.11
C GLY A 115 10.56 6.01 -11.08
N LYS A 116 11.12 4.86 -11.51
CA LYS A 116 11.71 3.83 -10.63
C LYS A 116 13.19 4.04 -10.33
N ILE A 117 13.86 4.86 -11.13
CA ILE A 117 15.20 5.41 -10.84
C ILE A 117 15.24 6.87 -11.26
N LYS A 118 16.07 7.68 -10.61
CA LYS A 118 16.36 9.02 -11.11
C LYS A 118 17.31 8.98 -12.31
N PRO A 119 17.33 10.03 -13.14
CA PRO A 119 18.35 10.21 -14.19
C PRO A 119 19.78 10.05 -13.67
N LEU A 120 20.54 9.12 -14.26
CA LEU A 120 21.95 8.87 -13.99
C LEU A 120 22.74 8.67 -15.30
N ILE A 121 24.07 8.83 -15.22
CA ILE A 121 24.97 8.53 -16.33
C ILE A 121 25.48 7.09 -16.20
N ILE A 122 25.51 6.36 -17.33
CA ILE A 122 26.08 5.01 -17.39
C ILE A 122 27.29 5.05 -18.33
N VAL A 123 28.46 4.64 -17.84
CA VAL A 123 29.73 4.60 -18.57
C VAL A 123 30.11 3.15 -18.81
N THR A 124 30.23 2.74 -20.07
CA THR A 124 30.70 1.42 -20.46
C THR A 124 32.13 1.52 -20.99
N PRO A 125 33.15 1.17 -20.19
CA PRO A 125 34.53 1.12 -20.65
C PRO A 125 34.80 -0.13 -21.49
N ASN A 126 35.84 -0.08 -22.31
CA ASN A 126 36.49 -1.29 -22.77
C ASN A 126 37.30 -1.89 -21.61
N THR A 127 36.98 -3.11 -21.18
CA THR A 127 37.61 -3.77 -20.01
C THR A 127 38.86 -4.58 -20.37
N ASN A 128 39.14 -4.78 -21.67
CA ASN A 128 40.32 -5.47 -22.17
C ASN A 128 41.52 -4.51 -22.21
N ALA A 129 42.17 -4.27 -21.06
CA ALA A 129 43.42 -3.52 -21.02
C ALA A 129 44.62 -4.41 -21.38
N ALA A 130 45.57 -3.88 -22.16
CA ALA A 130 46.77 -4.62 -22.54
C ALA A 130 47.76 -4.75 -21.37
N GLY A 131 48.46 -5.88 -21.30
CA GLY A 131 49.52 -6.15 -20.34
C GLY A 131 50.38 -7.35 -20.78
N PRO A 132 51.55 -7.60 -20.16
CA PRO A 132 52.42 -8.73 -20.50
C PRO A 132 51.74 -10.10 -20.37
N GLY A 133 50.82 -10.26 -19.43
CA GLY A 133 49.91 -11.40 -19.33
C GLY A 133 48.47 -10.98 -19.02
N ILE A 134 47.57 -11.96 -18.99
CA ILE A 134 46.13 -11.77 -18.74
C ILE A 134 45.87 -11.11 -17.37
N ALA A 135 46.62 -11.52 -16.34
CA ALA A 135 46.51 -10.92 -15.01
C ALA A 135 46.95 -9.45 -14.99
N ASP A 136 48.04 -9.11 -15.68
CA ASP A 136 48.48 -7.72 -15.84
C ASP A 136 47.45 -6.87 -16.57
N GLY A 137 46.74 -7.46 -17.56
CA GLY A 137 45.61 -6.82 -18.22
C GLY A 137 44.48 -6.44 -17.24
N TYR A 138 44.13 -7.33 -16.31
CA TYR A 138 43.12 -7.03 -15.28
C TYR A 138 43.58 -5.94 -14.31
N GLU A 139 44.83 -5.98 -13.85
CA GLU A 139 45.38 -4.94 -12.96
C GLU A 139 45.56 -3.59 -13.70
N ASN A 140 45.91 -3.61 -14.99
CA ASN A 140 45.99 -2.41 -15.81
C ASN A 140 44.61 -1.82 -16.07
N PHE A 141 43.55 -2.63 -16.22
CA PHE A 141 42.18 -2.11 -16.28
C PHE A 141 41.75 -1.44 -14.97
N THR A 142 42.09 -2.02 -13.81
CA THR A 142 41.85 -1.37 -12.51
C THR A 142 42.52 0.01 -12.43
N LYS A 143 43.80 0.09 -12.81
CA LYS A 143 44.55 1.37 -12.82
C LYS A 143 43.99 2.36 -13.84
N ASP A 144 43.56 1.89 -15.00
CA ASP A 144 42.96 2.69 -16.06
C ASP A 144 41.63 3.31 -15.62
N LEU A 145 40.73 2.50 -15.06
CA LEU A 145 39.43 2.98 -14.58
C LEU A 145 39.61 4.05 -13.49
N LEU A 146 40.46 3.77 -12.50
CA LEU A 146 40.68 4.66 -11.34
C LEU A 146 41.47 5.93 -11.67
N ASN A 147 42.52 5.84 -12.48
CA ASN A 147 43.48 6.94 -12.69
C ASN A 147 43.34 7.65 -14.04
N SER A 148 42.54 7.12 -14.98
CA SER A 148 42.37 7.71 -16.32
C SER A 148 40.90 7.95 -16.66
N LEU A 149 40.04 6.92 -16.60
CA LEU A 149 38.64 7.07 -17.03
C LEU A 149 37.79 7.87 -16.04
N ILE A 150 37.84 7.58 -14.73
CA ILE A 150 37.07 8.34 -13.74
C ILE A 150 37.44 9.85 -13.81
N PRO A 151 38.72 10.25 -13.78
CA PRO A 151 39.11 11.66 -13.98
C PRO A 151 38.65 12.26 -15.32
N TYR A 152 38.63 11.48 -16.41
CA TYR A 152 38.10 11.94 -17.70
C TYR A 152 36.60 12.21 -17.64
N ILE A 153 35.80 11.32 -17.04
CA ILE A 153 34.35 11.52 -16.89
C ILE A 153 34.07 12.75 -16.00
N GLU A 154 34.79 12.90 -14.89
CA GLU A 154 34.62 14.00 -13.93
C GLU A 154 34.98 15.38 -14.49
N SER A 155 35.89 15.43 -15.47
CA SER A 155 36.29 16.68 -16.14
C SER A 155 35.45 17.03 -17.37
N ASN A 156 34.74 16.07 -17.99
CA ASN A 156 34.00 16.28 -19.24
C ASN A 156 32.46 16.27 -19.08
N TYR A 157 31.94 15.66 -18.01
CA TYR A 157 30.50 15.52 -17.75
C TYR A 157 30.13 16.11 -16.40
N SER A 158 28.88 16.56 -16.25
CA SER A 158 28.42 17.12 -14.98
C SER A 158 28.05 16.01 -13.99
N VAL A 159 29.08 15.44 -13.36
CA VAL A 159 28.93 14.31 -12.43
C VAL A 159 29.32 14.68 -11.00
N TYR A 160 28.74 13.96 -10.04
CA TYR A 160 29.26 13.90 -8.68
C TYR A 160 30.59 13.14 -8.65
N THR A 161 31.50 13.52 -7.75
CA THR A 161 32.89 12.99 -7.68
C THR A 161 33.18 12.24 -6.39
N ASP A 162 32.22 12.15 -5.47
CA ASP A 162 32.31 11.36 -4.24
C ASP A 162 31.86 9.89 -4.48
N ARG A 163 31.91 9.07 -3.43
CA ARG A 163 31.57 7.64 -3.49
C ARG A 163 30.07 7.34 -3.41
N GLU A 164 29.29 8.24 -2.82
CA GLU A 164 27.86 8.06 -2.54
C GLU A 164 27.03 8.20 -3.83
N HIS A 165 27.65 8.73 -4.89
CA HIS A 165 27.07 8.87 -6.22
C HIS A 165 27.81 8.02 -7.29
N ARG A 166 28.66 7.07 -6.88
CA ARG A 166 29.45 6.23 -7.78
C ARG A 166 29.19 4.73 -7.55
N ALA A 167 28.74 4.07 -8.61
CA ALA A 167 28.45 2.63 -8.65
C ALA A 167 29.34 1.90 -9.66
N ILE A 168 29.56 0.60 -9.44
CA ILE A 168 30.26 -0.30 -10.36
C ILE A 168 29.50 -1.62 -10.48
N ALA A 169 29.25 -2.09 -11.71
CA ALA A 169 28.55 -3.34 -11.97
C ALA A 169 29.05 -3.98 -13.27
N GLY A 170 28.76 -5.24 -13.52
CA GLY A 170 29.19 -5.89 -14.75
C GLY A 170 28.87 -7.37 -14.86
N LEU A 171 29.05 -7.89 -16.07
CA LEU A 171 28.76 -9.29 -16.42
C LEU A 171 30.05 -10.11 -16.59
N SER A 172 30.04 -11.40 -16.25
CA SER A 172 31.15 -12.34 -16.52
C SER A 172 32.49 -11.84 -15.95
N MET A 173 33.52 -11.68 -16.79
CA MET A 173 34.79 -11.05 -16.45
C MET A 173 34.61 -9.66 -15.81
N GLY A 174 33.68 -8.85 -16.33
CA GLY A 174 33.29 -7.56 -15.77
C GLY A 174 32.58 -7.67 -14.42
N GLY A 175 31.88 -8.79 -14.16
CA GLY A 175 31.34 -9.13 -12.84
C GLY A 175 32.47 -9.41 -11.84
N GLY A 176 33.46 -10.21 -12.24
CA GLY A 176 34.67 -10.43 -11.42
C GLY A 176 35.48 -9.14 -11.20
N GLN A 177 35.60 -8.28 -12.21
CA GLN A 177 36.22 -6.96 -12.07
C GLN A 177 35.41 -6.04 -11.15
N SER A 178 34.08 -6.14 -11.13
CA SER A 178 33.23 -5.35 -10.23
C SER A 178 33.49 -5.69 -8.76
N PHE A 179 33.62 -6.98 -8.42
CA PHE A 179 34.11 -7.41 -7.10
C PHE A 179 35.52 -6.86 -6.83
N ASN A 180 36.47 -7.16 -7.72
CA ASN A 180 37.89 -6.85 -7.55
C ASN A 180 38.15 -5.36 -7.32
N ILE A 181 37.53 -4.50 -8.12
CA ILE A 181 37.73 -3.05 -8.08
C ILE A 181 36.87 -2.43 -6.98
N GLY A 182 35.58 -2.78 -6.92
CA GLY A 182 34.65 -2.18 -5.96
C GLY A 182 35.01 -2.45 -4.51
N LEU A 183 35.25 -3.72 -4.14
CA LEU A 183 35.50 -4.11 -2.75
C LEU A 183 36.89 -3.68 -2.24
N THR A 184 37.87 -3.52 -3.14
CA THR A 184 39.21 -3.02 -2.77
C THR A 184 39.33 -1.48 -2.80
N ASN A 185 38.32 -0.77 -3.35
CA ASN A 185 38.29 0.70 -3.45
C ASN A 185 36.99 1.26 -2.88
N LEU A 186 36.63 0.85 -1.65
CA LEU A 186 35.43 1.30 -0.95
C LEU A 186 35.44 2.80 -0.58
N ASP A 187 36.56 3.50 -0.74
CA ASP A 187 36.61 4.98 -0.70
C ASP A 187 36.10 5.63 -2.00
N LYS A 188 36.02 4.87 -3.11
CA LYS A 188 35.54 5.32 -4.43
C LYS A 188 34.14 4.82 -4.77
N PHE A 189 33.75 3.64 -4.31
CA PHE A 189 32.46 3.03 -4.65
C PHE A 189 31.66 2.68 -3.39
N ALA A 190 30.35 2.94 -3.43
CA ALA A 190 29.39 2.54 -2.39
C ALA A 190 28.40 1.45 -2.84
N TYR A 191 28.29 1.22 -4.15
CA TYR A 191 27.32 0.31 -4.77
C TYR A 191 28.05 -0.61 -5.76
N ILE A 192 27.96 -1.93 -5.55
CA ILE A 192 28.69 -2.93 -6.33
C ILE A 192 27.72 -4.02 -6.82
N GLY A 193 27.64 -4.22 -8.14
CA GLY A 193 26.69 -5.12 -8.81
C GLY A 193 27.32 -6.19 -9.71
N PRO A 194 28.06 -7.17 -9.17
CA PRO A 194 28.61 -8.29 -9.93
C PRO A 194 27.52 -9.28 -10.39
N ILE A 195 27.45 -9.52 -11.70
CA ILE A 195 26.51 -10.47 -12.31
C ILE A 195 27.29 -11.58 -13.02
N SER A 196 26.99 -12.85 -12.72
CA SER A 196 27.68 -14.03 -13.28
C SER A 196 29.22 -13.93 -13.20
N ALA A 197 29.76 -13.55 -12.05
CA ALA A 197 31.20 -13.28 -11.90
C ALA A 197 32.09 -14.46 -12.33
N ALA A 198 33.20 -14.17 -12.99
CA ALA A 198 34.08 -15.16 -13.63
C ALA A 198 35.36 -15.44 -12.81
N PRO A 199 36.23 -16.41 -13.23
CA PRO A 199 37.40 -16.86 -12.46
C PRO A 199 38.46 -15.81 -12.14
N ASN A 200 38.40 -14.62 -12.75
CA ASN A 200 39.26 -13.49 -12.42
C ASN A 200 38.92 -12.83 -11.07
N THR A 201 37.83 -13.24 -10.41
CA THR A 201 37.42 -12.78 -9.07
C THR A 201 38.47 -13.17 -8.02
N TYR A 202 39.08 -12.18 -7.35
CA TYR A 202 40.13 -12.39 -6.35
C TYR A 202 39.65 -13.29 -5.19
N PRO A 203 40.56 -13.98 -4.48
CA PRO A 203 40.25 -14.65 -3.22
C PRO A 203 39.63 -13.70 -2.20
N ASN A 204 38.81 -14.23 -1.29
CA ASN A 204 38.03 -13.43 -0.35
C ASN A 204 38.93 -12.62 0.60
N GLU A 205 40.12 -13.13 0.93
CA GLU A 205 41.14 -12.48 1.74
C GLU A 205 41.72 -11.22 1.06
N ARG A 206 41.67 -11.16 -0.28
CA ARG A 206 42.06 -9.98 -1.07
C ARG A 206 40.89 -9.04 -1.32
N LEU A 207 39.66 -9.55 -1.41
CA LEU A 207 38.44 -8.72 -1.49
C LEU A 207 38.12 -8.03 -0.16
N PHE A 208 38.44 -8.68 0.96
CA PHE A 208 38.15 -8.24 2.32
C PHE A 208 39.39 -8.34 3.23
N PRO A 209 40.45 -7.56 2.97
CA PRO A 209 41.73 -7.66 3.67
C PRO A 209 41.67 -7.35 5.18
N ASP A 210 40.56 -6.79 5.65
CA ASP A 210 40.27 -6.43 7.04
C ASP A 210 39.17 -7.29 7.69
N GLY A 211 38.89 -8.47 7.12
CA GLY A 211 37.77 -9.32 7.57
C GLY A 211 36.40 -8.70 7.29
N GLY A 212 36.31 -7.84 6.27
CA GLY A 212 35.07 -7.19 5.84
C GLY A 212 34.66 -5.98 6.68
N LYS A 213 35.56 -5.39 7.48
CA LYS A 213 35.23 -4.25 8.34
C LYS A 213 34.83 -3.04 7.51
N ALA A 214 35.66 -2.62 6.56
CA ALA A 214 35.36 -1.51 5.65
C ALA A 214 34.11 -1.81 4.80
N ALA A 215 33.87 -3.07 4.45
CA ALA A 215 32.67 -3.49 3.74
C ALA A 215 31.40 -3.23 4.58
N ARG A 216 31.37 -3.67 5.85
CA ARG A 216 30.27 -3.40 6.79
C ARG A 216 30.06 -1.91 7.08
N GLU A 217 31.13 -1.12 7.13
CA GLU A 217 31.07 0.31 7.45
C GLU A 217 30.69 1.21 6.26
N LYS A 218 31.01 0.80 5.03
CA LYS A 218 30.98 1.69 3.86
C LYS A 218 30.07 1.24 2.71
N LEU A 219 29.79 -0.05 2.55
CA LEU A 219 28.88 -0.50 1.49
C LEU A 219 27.46 -0.02 1.76
N LYS A 220 26.83 0.53 0.73
CA LYS A 220 25.38 0.79 0.71
C LYS A 220 24.62 -0.28 -0.06
N LEU A 221 25.25 -0.88 -1.08
CA LEU A 221 24.73 -2.06 -1.77
C LEU A 221 25.86 -2.96 -2.26
N LEU A 222 25.76 -4.25 -1.97
CA LEU A 222 26.45 -5.31 -2.70
C LEU A 222 25.39 -6.27 -3.24
N PHE A 223 25.22 -6.32 -4.56
CA PHE A 223 24.21 -7.12 -5.24
C PHE A 223 24.87 -8.18 -6.12
N ILE A 224 24.84 -9.42 -5.67
CA ILE A 224 25.47 -10.57 -6.34
C ILE A 224 24.38 -11.35 -7.06
N ALA A 225 24.42 -11.39 -8.39
CA ALA A 225 23.42 -12.11 -9.19
C ALA A 225 24.05 -13.17 -10.10
N CYS A 226 23.39 -14.30 -10.31
CA CYS A 226 23.83 -15.34 -11.24
C CYS A 226 22.66 -16.20 -11.73
N GLY A 227 22.85 -16.94 -12.83
CA GLY A 227 21.91 -17.98 -13.27
C GLY A 227 22.24 -19.33 -12.63
N THR A 228 21.25 -20.18 -12.32
CA THR A 228 21.51 -21.49 -11.71
C THR A 228 22.13 -22.52 -12.65
N ASN A 229 22.02 -22.32 -13.96
CA ASN A 229 22.66 -23.15 -14.99
C ASN A 229 23.99 -22.53 -15.47
N ASP A 230 24.44 -21.44 -14.85
CA ASP A 230 25.72 -20.79 -15.15
C ASP A 230 26.87 -21.61 -14.52
N SER A 231 27.80 -22.09 -15.35
CA SER A 231 28.95 -22.87 -14.89
C SER A 231 29.93 -22.07 -14.03
N LEU A 232 29.80 -20.74 -13.97
CA LEU A 232 30.63 -19.84 -13.17
C LEU A 232 29.98 -19.42 -11.83
N ILE A 233 28.80 -19.95 -11.48
CA ILE A 233 28.06 -19.60 -10.25
C ILE A 233 28.92 -19.63 -8.97
N GLY A 234 29.87 -20.57 -8.87
CA GLY A 234 30.75 -20.73 -7.72
C GLY A 234 31.59 -19.50 -7.34
N PHE A 235 31.91 -18.60 -8.29
CA PHE A 235 32.69 -17.39 -7.98
C PHE A 235 31.87 -16.32 -7.26
N GLY A 236 30.60 -16.16 -7.64
CA GLY A 236 29.65 -15.31 -6.90
C GLY A 236 29.27 -15.94 -5.56
N GLN A 237 28.98 -17.25 -5.56
CA GLN A 237 28.59 -18.00 -4.37
C GLN A 237 29.65 -17.94 -3.26
N ARG A 238 30.94 -18.17 -3.59
CA ARG A 238 32.06 -18.09 -2.63
C ARG A 238 32.18 -16.73 -1.94
N VAL A 239 31.79 -15.65 -2.62
CA VAL A 239 31.79 -14.29 -2.05
C VAL A 239 30.55 -14.06 -1.19
N HIS A 240 29.38 -14.54 -1.62
CA HIS A 240 28.15 -14.58 -0.81
C HIS A 240 28.37 -15.34 0.52
N GLU A 241 28.90 -16.56 0.47
CA GLU A 241 29.19 -17.40 1.65
C GLU A 241 30.13 -16.69 2.63
N TYR A 242 31.15 -15.98 2.12
CA TYR A 242 32.04 -15.18 2.96
C TYR A 242 31.34 -13.97 3.56
N CYS A 243 30.48 -13.29 2.80
CA CYS A 243 29.71 -12.15 3.31
C CYS A 243 28.74 -12.60 4.41
N VAL A 244 28.08 -13.76 4.27
CA VAL A 244 27.29 -14.40 5.33
C VAL A 244 28.16 -14.68 6.56
N ALA A 245 29.27 -15.41 6.40
CA ALA A 245 30.16 -15.78 7.50
C ALA A 245 30.80 -14.58 8.24
N ASN A 246 30.83 -13.40 7.62
CA ASN A 246 31.42 -12.18 8.18
C ASN A 246 30.39 -11.05 8.41
N ASN A 247 29.09 -11.34 8.41
CA ASN A 247 28.00 -10.37 8.63
C ASN A 247 28.10 -9.10 7.75
N ILE A 248 28.50 -9.27 6.48
CA ILE A 248 28.58 -8.18 5.49
C ILE A 248 27.22 -8.08 4.78
N ASN A 249 26.57 -6.93 4.89
CA ASN A 249 25.26 -6.73 4.25
C ASN A 249 25.37 -6.80 2.73
N HIS A 250 24.57 -7.67 2.11
CA HIS A 250 24.54 -7.89 0.67
C HIS A 250 23.25 -8.62 0.28
N VAL A 251 22.89 -8.54 -1.01
CA VAL A 251 21.81 -9.32 -1.60
C VAL A 251 22.39 -10.33 -2.57
N TYR A 252 21.97 -11.58 -2.46
CA TYR A 252 22.35 -12.67 -3.36
C TYR A 252 21.11 -13.19 -4.10
N TRP A 253 21.15 -13.21 -5.42
CA TRP A 253 20.00 -13.56 -6.26
C TRP A 253 20.37 -14.59 -7.33
N LEU A 254 19.64 -15.72 -7.32
CA LEU A 254 19.81 -16.79 -8.29
C LEU A 254 18.60 -16.91 -9.22
N ILE A 255 18.83 -16.58 -10.49
CA ILE A 255 17.84 -16.68 -11.56
C ILE A 255 17.71 -18.15 -11.96
N GLN A 256 16.60 -18.76 -11.54
CA GLN A 256 16.30 -20.17 -11.74
C GLN A 256 16.25 -20.50 -13.24
N GLY A 257 17.03 -21.51 -13.65
CA GLY A 257 17.17 -21.93 -15.04
C GLY A 257 18.04 -21.01 -15.92
N GLY A 258 18.48 -19.85 -15.42
CA GLY A 258 19.30 -18.89 -16.17
C GLY A 258 20.70 -19.41 -16.46
N GLY A 259 21.23 -19.12 -17.65
CA GLY A 259 22.58 -19.48 -18.08
C GLY A 259 23.58 -18.31 -18.01
N HIS A 260 24.73 -18.47 -18.66
CA HIS A 260 25.77 -17.44 -18.74
C HIS A 260 25.50 -16.46 -19.91
N ASP A 261 24.38 -15.73 -19.86
CA ASP A 261 23.91 -14.93 -21.00
C ASP A 261 23.04 -13.70 -20.61
N PHE A 262 22.66 -12.90 -21.61
CA PHE A 262 21.90 -11.66 -21.43
C PHE A 262 20.49 -11.82 -20.84
N ASN A 263 19.92 -13.04 -20.80
CA ASN A 263 18.68 -13.30 -20.07
C ASN A 263 18.90 -13.34 -18.55
N VAL A 264 20.15 -13.41 -18.07
CA VAL A 264 20.56 -13.22 -16.68
C VAL A 264 21.11 -11.80 -16.46
N TRP A 265 21.93 -11.31 -17.38
CA TRP A 265 22.61 -10.02 -17.21
C TRP A 265 21.69 -8.80 -17.29
N LYS A 266 20.65 -8.82 -18.14
CA LYS A 266 19.67 -7.73 -18.22
C LYS A 266 18.73 -7.67 -16.99
N PRO A 267 18.14 -8.77 -16.49
CA PRO A 267 17.43 -8.75 -15.22
C PRO A 267 18.32 -8.32 -14.05
N GLY A 268 19.59 -8.76 -14.02
CA GLY A 268 20.55 -8.30 -13.01
C GLY A 268 20.74 -6.78 -13.05
N LEU A 269 20.99 -6.18 -14.23
CA LEU A 269 21.11 -4.73 -14.37
C LEU A 269 19.81 -3.99 -13.99
N TRP A 270 18.65 -4.50 -14.42
CA TRP A 270 17.34 -3.89 -14.12
C TRP A 270 17.07 -3.84 -12.61
N ASN A 271 17.38 -4.91 -11.87
CA ASN A 271 17.28 -4.91 -10.40
C ASN A 271 18.32 -3.98 -9.77
N PHE A 272 19.59 -4.10 -10.18
CA PHE A 272 20.69 -3.32 -9.60
C PHE A 272 20.46 -1.81 -9.68
N LEU A 273 19.98 -1.30 -10.82
CA LEU A 273 19.69 0.13 -10.99
C LEU A 273 18.66 0.64 -9.97
N GLN A 274 17.57 -0.11 -9.75
CA GLN A 274 16.51 0.24 -8.79
C GLN A 274 17.01 0.15 -7.35
N MET A 275 17.64 -0.98 -6.98
CA MET A 275 18.16 -1.21 -5.64
C MET A 275 19.27 -0.21 -5.27
N ALA A 276 20.08 0.25 -6.23
CA ALA A 276 21.09 1.26 -5.99
C ALA A 276 20.48 2.66 -5.79
N ASP A 277 19.44 3.02 -6.55
CA ASP A 277 18.67 4.27 -6.36
C ASP A 277 17.99 4.30 -4.98
N GLU A 278 17.34 3.19 -4.59
CA GLU A 278 16.72 2.98 -3.27
C GLU A 278 17.75 3.06 -2.12
N ALA A 279 18.91 2.42 -2.29
CA ALA A 279 20.06 2.55 -1.39
C ALA A 279 20.76 3.93 -1.50
N GLY A 280 20.25 4.85 -2.31
CA GLY A 280 20.54 6.27 -2.28
C GLY A 280 21.53 6.80 -3.32
N LEU A 281 21.86 6.03 -4.37
CA LEU A 281 22.87 6.40 -5.38
C LEU A 281 22.61 7.77 -6.04
N THR A 282 21.35 8.22 -6.08
CA THR A 282 20.91 9.45 -6.74
C THR A 282 20.34 10.49 -5.76
N ARG A 283 20.69 10.40 -4.46
CA ARG A 283 20.27 11.35 -3.43
C ARG A 283 21.21 12.53 -3.35
N ASP A 284 20.79 13.67 -3.90
CA ASP A 284 21.53 14.93 -3.80
C ASP A 284 21.88 15.25 -2.33
N GLY A 285 23.15 15.58 -2.07
CA GLY A 285 23.78 15.60 -0.73
C GLY A 285 23.24 16.60 0.30
N ASN A 286 22.15 17.32 0.00
CA ASN A 286 21.37 18.10 0.96
C ASN A 286 20.21 17.31 1.60
N THR A 287 20.00 16.06 1.19
CA THR A 287 18.98 15.18 1.78
C THR A 287 19.63 14.40 2.94
N PRO A 288 19.18 14.55 4.20
CA PRO A 288 19.73 13.74 5.28
C PRO A 288 19.54 12.25 4.98
N VAL A 289 20.52 11.43 5.39
CA VAL A 289 20.41 9.97 5.30
C VAL A 289 19.11 9.55 5.99
N PRO A 290 18.20 8.81 5.33
CA PRO A 290 17.08 8.24 6.04
C PRO A 290 17.63 7.22 7.04
N THR A 291 17.63 7.59 8.31
CA THR A 291 17.50 6.66 9.43
C THR A 291 16.34 5.71 9.09
N PRO A 292 16.42 4.41 9.40
CA PRO A 292 15.24 3.53 9.29
C PRO A 292 14.07 4.20 9.98
N SER A 293 12.94 4.36 9.28
CA SER A 293 11.73 4.96 9.85
C SER A 293 11.41 4.21 11.15
N PRO A 294 11.37 4.87 12.32
CA PRO A 294 11.36 4.15 13.57
C PRO A 294 10.15 3.22 13.69
N LYS A 295 10.39 1.93 13.91
CA LYS A 295 9.33 0.90 14.05
C LYS A 295 8.73 1.02 15.45
N PRO A 296 7.43 1.32 15.64
CA PRO A 296 6.86 1.46 16.99
C PRO A 296 6.93 0.16 17.79
N ALA A 297 7.54 0.20 18.98
CA ALA A 297 7.74 -0.98 19.83
C ALA A 297 6.42 -1.64 20.25
N ASN A 298 5.33 -0.87 20.28
CA ASN A 298 3.98 -1.29 20.65
C ASN A 298 3.12 -1.82 19.48
N THR A 299 3.72 -2.03 18.31
CA THR A 299 3.09 -2.80 17.22
C THR A 299 3.58 -4.25 17.22
N ARG A 300 2.87 -5.15 16.53
CA ARG A 300 3.36 -6.50 16.22
C ARG A 300 4.56 -6.35 15.29
N ILE A 301 5.69 -6.91 15.70
CA ILE A 301 6.92 -6.99 14.91
C ILE A 301 7.14 -8.46 14.60
N GLU A 302 7.10 -8.83 13.31
CA GLU A 302 7.36 -10.19 12.86
C GLU A 302 8.81 -10.58 13.16
N ALA A 303 9.05 -11.83 13.57
CA ALA A 303 10.38 -12.26 13.96
C ALA A 303 11.34 -12.32 12.77
N GLU A 304 10.85 -12.58 11.56
CA GLU A 304 11.63 -12.56 10.33
C GLU A 304 11.94 -11.16 9.78
N ASP A 305 11.28 -10.10 10.27
CA ASP A 305 11.52 -8.69 9.87
C ASP A 305 12.73 -8.06 10.60
N TYR A 306 13.75 -8.88 10.85
CA TYR A 306 14.99 -8.47 11.50
C TYR A 306 15.89 -7.66 10.54
N ASP A 307 16.51 -6.61 11.08
CA ASP A 307 17.46 -5.74 10.37
C ASP A 307 18.91 -6.27 10.46
N GLY A 308 19.13 -7.37 11.17
CA GLY A 308 20.39 -8.11 11.24
C GLY A 308 20.27 -9.38 12.09
N ILE A 309 21.21 -10.31 11.93
CA ILE A 309 21.22 -11.61 12.60
C ILE A 309 22.66 -12.03 12.92
N ASN A 310 22.81 -12.82 13.98
CA ASN A 310 24.01 -13.58 14.28
C ASN A 310 23.61 -15.01 14.65
N SER A 311 23.71 -15.91 13.67
CA SER A 311 23.50 -17.35 13.82
C SER A 311 24.07 -18.06 12.59
N SER A 312 24.41 -19.33 12.74
CA SER A 312 24.69 -20.25 11.62
C SER A 312 23.64 -21.34 11.46
N SER A 313 22.57 -21.33 12.27
CA SER A 313 21.54 -22.37 12.29
C SER A 313 20.12 -21.85 12.16
N ILE A 314 19.87 -20.56 12.42
CA ILE A 314 18.54 -19.97 12.29
C ILE A 314 18.00 -20.10 10.86
N GLU A 315 16.77 -20.59 10.74
CA GLU A 315 16.01 -20.63 9.50
C GLU A 315 14.67 -19.88 9.66
N ILE A 316 14.17 -19.32 8.55
CA ILE A 316 12.78 -18.87 8.45
C ILE A 316 11.91 -20.12 8.24
N ILE A 317 11.09 -20.43 9.23
CA ILE A 317 10.20 -21.59 9.26
C ILE A 317 8.75 -21.19 8.96
N GLY A 318 7.91 -22.18 8.63
CA GLY A 318 6.47 -21.98 8.56
C GLY A 318 5.80 -22.09 9.94
N VAL A 319 4.77 -21.28 10.18
CA VAL A 319 4.00 -21.28 11.44
C VAL A 319 2.64 -21.98 11.24
N PRO A 320 2.46 -23.22 11.69
CA PRO A 320 1.15 -23.90 11.70
C PRO A 320 0.34 -23.55 12.97
N PRO A 321 -0.98 -23.76 12.98
CA PRO A 321 -1.84 -24.16 11.88
C PRO A 321 -2.37 -22.97 11.04
N GLU A 322 -2.23 -21.73 11.54
CA GLU A 322 -2.82 -20.53 10.94
C GLU A 322 -2.15 -20.11 9.63
N GLY A 323 -0.90 -20.54 9.41
CA GLY A 323 -0.08 -20.13 8.28
C GLY A 323 0.64 -18.82 8.59
N GLY A 324 1.85 -18.68 8.05
CA GLY A 324 2.74 -17.58 8.35
C GLY A 324 4.19 -18.01 8.28
N ARG A 325 5.07 -17.07 8.58
CA ARG A 325 6.50 -17.27 8.75
C ARG A 325 6.90 -16.91 10.17
N GLY A 326 8.07 -17.36 10.57
CA GLY A 326 8.67 -17.12 11.87
C GLY A 326 10.09 -17.64 11.87
N ILE A 327 10.78 -17.53 13.00
CA ILE A 327 12.17 -17.93 13.16
C ILE A 327 12.29 -19.18 14.02
N GLY A 328 13.04 -20.17 13.53
CA GLY A 328 13.31 -21.43 14.22
C GLY A 328 14.76 -21.88 14.05
N TYR A 329 15.05 -23.11 14.48
CA TYR A 329 16.41 -23.69 14.50
C TYR A 329 17.42 -22.86 15.33
N ILE A 330 16.89 -22.12 16.31
CA ILE A 330 17.64 -21.28 17.24
C ILE A 330 18.49 -22.15 18.19
N THR A 331 19.71 -21.71 18.45
CA THR A 331 20.65 -22.29 19.42
C THR A 331 21.06 -21.28 20.49
N SER A 332 21.74 -21.75 21.54
CA SER A 332 22.18 -20.88 22.65
C SER A 332 23.36 -20.00 22.19
N GLY A 333 23.16 -18.68 22.23
CA GLY A 333 24.13 -17.69 21.78
C GLY A 333 23.72 -16.91 20.53
N ASP A 334 22.76 -17.42 19.76
CA ASP A 334 22.21 -16.73 18.59
C ASP A 334 21.52 -15.41 18.98
N TYR A 335 21.47 -14.45 18.06
CA TYR A 335 20.64 -13.25 18.23
C TYR A 335 20.08 -12.65 16.94
N LEU A 336 18.93 -11.99 17.08
CA LEU A 336 18.29 -11.15 16.06
C LEU A 336 18.43 -9.68 16.44
N VAL A 337 18.51 -8.79 15.44
CA VAL A 337 18.69 -7.34 15.59
C VAL A 337 17.54 -6.63 14.89
N TYR A 338 16.90 -5.68 15.57
CA TYR A 338 15.88 -4.80 15.02
C TYR A 338 16.29 -3.36 15.25
N LYS A 339 16.44 -2.59 14.19
CA LYS A 339 17.00 -1.24 14.24
C LYS A 339 15.92 -0.19 14.44
N SER A 340 16.27 0.85 15.18
CA SER A 340 15.42 2.04 15.37
C SER A 340 14.01 1.69 15.86
N ILE A 341 13.91 0.81 16.87
CA ILE A 341 12.63 0.54 17.56
C ILE A 341 12.28 1.74 18.43
N ASP A 342 11.12 2.36 18.19
CA ASP A 342 10.63 3.49 18.98
C ASP A 342 9.78 3.03 20.16
N PHE A 343 10.34 3.10 21.35
CA PHE A 343 9.65 2.77 22.60
C PHE A 343 8.82 3.96 23.16
N GLY A 344 8.78 5.09 22.45
CA GLY A 344 7.96 6.25 22.77
C GLY A 344 8.17 6.74 24.21
N ASN A 345 7.05 6.94 24.93
CA ASN A 345 7.04 7.49 26.29
C ASN A 345 7.38 6.47 27.40
N GLY A 346 7.63 5.21 27.07
CA GLY A 346 8.13 4.23 28.04
C GLY A 346 7.47 2.86 28.02
N ALA A 347 8.07 1.87 27.38
CA ALA A 347 7.69 0.47 27.54
C ALA A 347 8.24 -0.14 28.85
N THR A 348 7.43 -0.92 29.56
CA THR A 348 7.79 -1.69 30.77
C THR A 348 7.40 -3.17 30.70
N SER A 349 6.82 -3.66 29.59
CA SER A 349 6.60 -5.09 29.36
C SER A 349 6.99 -5.52 27.94
N PHE A 350 7.23 -6.81 27.76
CA PHE A 350 7.49 -7.48 26.47
C PHE A 350 6.62 -8.73 26.33
N LYS A 351 6.14 -8.99 25.12
CA LYS A 351 5.33 -10.17 24.79
C LYS A 351 5.78 -10.76 23.46
N ALA A 352 5.92 -12.08 23.39
CA ALA A 352 6.25 -12.79 22.15
C ALA A 352 5.36 -14.02 21.96
N LYS A 353 5.05 -14.34 20.70
CA LYS A 353 4.37 -15.56 20.28
C LYS A 353 5.42 -16.61 19.94
N VAL A 354 5.48 -17.66 20.74
CA VAL A 354 6.60 -18.63 20.74
C VAL A 354 6.11 -20.07 20.84
N ALA A 355 6.81 -21.00 20.20
CA ALA A 355 6.65 -22.43 20.39
C ALA A 355 7.95 -23.05 20.91
N ASN A 356 7.85 -23.95 21.89
CA ASN A 356 9.02 -24.62 22.46
C ASN A 356 8.64 -25.97 23.07
N ALA A 357 9.34 -27.04 22.68
CA ALA A 357 9.17 -28.33 23.36
C ALA A 357 9.74 -28.29 24.80
N ASN A 358 10.72 -27.43 25.08
CA ASN A 358 11.45 -27.33 26.35
C ASN A 358 11.30 -25.95 26.99
N THR A 359 12.06 -25.68 28.05
CA THR A 359 12.19 -24.32 28.60
C THR A 359 13.45 -23.65 28.04
N SER A 360 13.36 -22.35 27.76
CA SER A 360 14.47 -21.52 27.25
C SER A 360 14.33 -20.07 27.76
N ASN A 361 15.30 -19.21 27.45
CA ASN A 361 15.23 -17.78 27.74
C ASN A 361 15.59 -16.96 26.50
N ILE A 362 14.91 -15.82 26.33
CA ILE A 362 15.28 -14.76 25.38
C ILE A 362 15.66 -13.54 26.21
N GLU A 363 16.93 -13.12 26.17
CA GLU A 363 17.37 -11.85 26.74
C GLU A 363 17.04 -10.71 25.79
N LEU A 364 16.46 -9.64 26.32
CA LEU A 364 16.10 -8.43 25.59
C LEU A 364 17.18 -7.38 25.89
N ARG A 365 17.95 -6.98 24.88
CA ARG A 365 19.08 -6.06 25.04
C ARG A 365 19.00 -4.88 24.10
N LEU A 366 19.43 -3.71 24.57
CA LEU A 366 19.47 -2.49 23.76
C LEU A 366 20.89 -2.15 23.31
N ASN A 367 20.99 -1.69 22.06
CA ASN A 367 22.17 -1.08 21.45
C ASN A 367 23.42 -2.00 21.46
N GLY A 368 23.21 -3.32 21.46
CA GLY A 368 24.24 -4.34 21.28
C GLY A 368 23.86 -5.70 21.90
N PRO A 369 24.47 -6.82 21.45
CA PRO A 369 24.20 -8.16 22.00
C PRO A 369 24.75 -8.35 23.43
N ASN A 370 25.66 -7.49 23.86
CA ASN A 370 26.13 -7.35 25.24
C ASN A 370 25.69 -5.99 25.86
N GLY A 371 24.75 -5.30 25.22
CA GLY A 371 24.22 -4.01 25.66
C GLY A 371 23.27 -4.13 26.84
N THR A 372 22.60 -3.02 27.16
CA THR A 372 21.71 -2.89 28.33
C THR A 372 20.64 -3.98 28.32
N LEU A 373 20.72 -4.90 29.27
CA LEU A 373 19.66 -5.91 29.50
C LEU A 373 18.44 -5.20 30.09
N ILE A 374 17.35 -5.16 29.33
CA ILE A 374 16.09 -4.55 29.76
C ILE A 374 15.16 -5.57 30.40
N GLY A 375 15.21 -6.83 29.97
CA GLY A 375 14.53 -7.94 30.63
C GLY A 375 14.85 -9.28 29.98
N THR A 376 14.24 -10.34 30.51
CA THR A 376 14.42 -11.72 30.01
C THR A 376 13.07 -12.41 29.94
N LEU A 377 12.67 -12.85 28.75
CA LEU A 377 11.49 -13.71 28.60
C LEU A 377 11.89 -15.16 28.91
N SER A 378 11.41 -15.69 30.03
CA SER A 378 11.53 -17.13 30.34
C SER A 378 10.45 -17.92 29.61
N VAL A 379 10.83 -18.45 28.45
CA VAL A 379 9.97 -19.25 27.58
C VAL A 379 9.73 -20.62 28.22
N LYS A 380 8.50 -20.86 28.63
CA LYS A 380 7.99 -22.15 29.08
C LYS A 380 7.72 -23.07 27.88
N SER A 381 7.73 -24.38 28.14
CA SER A 381 7.32 -25.37 27.13
C SER A 381 5.85 -25.18 26.77
N THR A 382 5.57 -25.18 25.47
CA THR A 382 4.22 -25.15 24.88
C THR A 382 3.77 -26.53 24.39
N GLY A 383 4.52 -27.58 24.76
CA GLY A 383 4.25 -28.98 24.39
C GLY A 383 5.08 -29.48 23.21
N ASP A 384 5.22 -28.69 22.13
CA ASP A 384 6.04 -29.04 20.97
C ASP A 384 6.59 -27.80 20.23
N TRP A 385 7.22 -28.02 19.07
CA TRP A 385 7.85 -26.97 18.24
C TRP A 385 6.86 -26.22 17.32
N ASN A 386 5.60 -26.64 17.25
CA ASN A 386 4.59 -26.17 16.31
C ASN A 386 3.38 -25.54 17.03
N THR A 387 3.27 -25.71 18.34
CA THR A 387 2.21 -25.15 19.18
C THR A 387 2.67 -23.80 19.75
N TYR A 388 2.20 -22.71 19.14
CA TYR A 388 2.62 -21.35 19.52
C TYR A 388 1.70 -20.71 20.57
N GLU A 389 2.27 -20.28 21.68
CA GLU A 389 1.58 -19.56 22.76
C GLU A 389 2.16 -18.15 22.96
N GLU A 390 1.36 -17.22 23.46
CA GLU A 390 1.87 -15.90 23.86
C GLU A 390 2.48 -15.99 25.25
N GLN A 391 3.71 -15.52 25.40
CA GLN A 391 4.42 -15.45 26.67
C GLN A 391 4.97 -14.03 26.89
N THR A 392 4.98 -13.58 28.15
CA THR A 392 5.29 -12.19 28.51
C THR A 392 6.27 -12.10 29.68
N CYS A 393 7.01 -10.99 29.75
CA CYS A 393 7.84 -10.61 30.89
C CYS A 393 7.88 -9.10 31.09
N SER A 394 8.14 -8.69 32.33
CA SER A 394 8.46 -7.32 32.71
C SER A 394 9.81 -6.89 32.14
N ILE A 395 9.92 -5.62 31.76
CA ILE A 395 11.20 -5.00 31.39
C ILE A 395 11.43 -3.70 32.18
N SER A 396 12.70 -3.35 32.35
CA SER A 396 13.13 -2.01 32.78
C SER A 396 12.58 -0.96 31.79
N LYS A 397 12.11 0.19 32.30
CA LYS A 397 11.46 1.21 31.46
C LYS A 397 12.37 1.68 30.32
N VAL A 398 11.95 1.48 29.06
CA VAL A 398 12.67 1.94 27.85
C VAL A 398 11.88 3.04 27.17
N THR A 399 12.53 4.17 26.86
CA THR A 399 11.93 5.33 26.18
C THR A 399 12.70 5.68 24.91
N GLY A 400 12.00 6.23 23.92
CA GLY A 400 12.58 6.70 22.66
C GLY A 400 13.17 5.59 21.79
N ILE A 401 13.94 5.99 20.78
CA ILE A 401 14.40 5.12 19.70
C ILE A 401 15.70 4.40 20.11
N ASN A 402 15.72 3.06 20.06
CA ASN A 402 16.87 2.22 20.35
C ASN A 402 16.95 1.02 19.38
N ASP A 403 18.14 0.47 19.17
CA ASP A 403 18.29 -0.82 18.47
C ASP A 403 18.04 -1.96 19.46
N LEU A 404 17.15 -2.89 19.13
CA LEU A 404 16.78 -4.04 19.95
C LEU A 404 17.52 -5.30 19.50
N TYR A 405 18.00 -6.07 20.47
CA TYR A 405 18.63 -7.37 20.30
C TYR A 405 17.84 -8.43 21.08
N LEU A 406 17.34 -9.45 20.38
CA LEU A 406 16.79 -10.66 20.99
C LEU A 406 17.91 -11.70 21.06
N VAL A 407 18.45 -11.97 22.25
CA VAL A 407 19.59 -12.88 22.44
C VAL A 407 19.12 -14.19 23.08
N PHE A 408 19.19 -15.28 22.33
CA PHE A 408 18.62 -16.57 22.71
C PHE A 408 19.59 -17.38 23.58
N LYS A 409 19.08 -17.98 24.66
CA LYS A 409 19.87 -18.84 25.57
C LYS A 409 19.62 -20.33 25.37
N GLY A 410 18.80 -20.69 24.40
CA GLY A 410 18.52 -22.06 24.01
C GLY A 410 17.41 -22.09 22.95
N PRO A 411 17.10 -23.28 22.41
CA PRO A 411 16.12 -23.42 21.34
C PRO A 411 14.73 -22.89 21.72
N VAL A 412 14.11 -22.21 20.76
CA VAL A 412 12.74 -21.69 20.76
C VAL A 412 12.39 -21.37 19.30
N ASN A 413 11.13 -21.51 18.92
CA ASN A 413 10.60 -20.95 17.69
C ASN A 413 9.80 -19.68 18.05
N ILE A 414 9.94 -18.60 17.27
CA ILE A 414 9.29 -17.31 17.52
C ILE A 414 8.61 -16.80 16.23
N ASP A 415 7.34 -16.43 16.33
CA ASP A 415 6.50 -15.92 15.24
C ASP A 415 6.58 -14.39 15.21
N TRP A 416 6.18 -13.71 16.30
CA TRP A 416 6.27 -12.26 16.45
C TRP A 416 6.46 -11.82 17.90
N PHE A 417 6.75 -10.53 18.10
CA PHE A 417 6.79 -9.90 19.43
C PHE A 417 6.28 -8.46 19.42
N THR A 418 6.08 -7.90 20.62
CA THR A 418 5.69 -6.51 20.86
C THR A 418 6.05 -6.06 22.28
N PHE A 419 6.05 -4.76 22.54
CA PHE A 419 6.30 -4.15 23.86
C PHE A 419 5.10 -3.35 24.36
N GLY A 420 4.87 -3.35 25.66
CA GLY A 420 3.76 -2.65 26.31
C GLY A 420 4.19 -1.90 27.56
N VAL A 421 3.22 -1.38 28.33
CA VAL A 421 3.46 -0.72 29.62
C VAL A 421 2.84 -1.57 30.73
N GLU A 422 3.67 -2.25 31.50
CA GLU A 422 3.23 -2.93 32.72
C GLU A 422 2.72 -1.90 33.74
N SER A 423 1.42 -2.00 34.09
CA SER A 423 0.73 -1.04 34.94
C SER A 423 0.71 -1.45 36.42
N SER A 424 1.31 -0.64 37.28
CA SER A 424 1.21 -0.81 38.74
C SER A 424 -0.11 -0.24 39.29
N SER A 425 -1.11 -1.11 39.50
CA SER A 425 -2.29 -0.95 40.38
C SER A 425 -3.26 0.22 40.16
N THR A 426 -4.57 -0.08 40.23
CA THR A 426 -5.75 0.83 40.27
C THR A 426 -6.36 1.35 38.96
N GLY A 427 -5.94 0.84 37.79
CA GLY A 427 -6.69 1.03 36.55
C GLY A 427 -7.96 0.18 36.50
N LEU A 428 -9.14 0.75 36.79
CA LEU A 428 -10.40 0.18 36.32
C LEU A 428 -10.40 0.16 34.79
N GLY A 429 -11.02 -0.83 34.16
CA GLY A 429 -11.23 -0.90 32.71
C GLY A 429 -10.05 -1.37 31.87
N ASP A 430 -8.82 -1.39 32.39
CA ASP A 430 -7.70 -2.16 31.84
C ASP A 430 -7.88 -3.61 32.31
N LEU A 431 -8.22 -4.51 31.39
CA LEU A 431 -8.54 -5.91 31.68
C LEU A 431 -7.44 -6.85 31.21
N ASN A 432 -6.69 -6.47 30.17
CA ASN A 432 -5.57 -7.27 29.65
C ASN A 432 -4.24 -7.00 30.39
N GLY A 433 -4.13 -5.93 31.18
CA GLY A 433 -2.91 -5.55 31.90
C GLY A 433 -1.92 -4.72 31.08
N ASP A 434 -2.32 -4.14 29.94
CA ASP A 434 -1.44 -3.37 29.05
C ASP A 434 -1.24 -1.90 29.47
N GLY A 435 -1.92 -1.47 30.54
CA GLY A 435 -1.84 -0.14 31.12
C GLY A 435 -2.61 0.94 30.36
N ASN A 436 -3.23 0.59 29.25
CA ASN A 436 -4.18 1.42 28.51
C ASN A 436 -5.58 0.84 28.67
N ILE A 437 -6.58 1.64 28.33
CA ILE A 437 -7.99 1.23 28.34
C ILE A 437 -8.47 1.35 26.90
N ASN A 438 -8.50 0.24 26.19
CA ASN A 438 -8.63 0.20 24.73
C ASN A 438 -9.57 -0.92 24.23
N SER A 439 -9.70 -1.07 22.92
CA SER A 439 -10.59 -2.06 22.30
C SER A 439 -10.29 -3.51 22.69
N SER A 440 -9.05 -3.81 23.09
CA SER A 440 -8.63 -5.14 23.58
C SER A 440 -9.30 -5.49 24.90
N ASP A 441 -9.38 -4.54 25.84
CA ASP A 441 -10.08 -4.70 27.12
C ASP A 441 -11.57 -4.91 26.92
N LEU A 442 -12.14 -4.11 26.01
CA LEU A 442 -13.54 -4.26 25.62
C LEU A 442 -13.81 -5.65 25.02
N GLN A 443 -12.89 -6.17 24.21
CA GLN A 443 -12.99 -7.53 23.68
C GLN A 443 -12.85 -8.60 24.78
N ALA A 444 -11.93 -8.43 25.72
CA ALA A 444 -11.75 -9.32 26.87
C ALA A 444 -13.03 -9.39 27.72
N LEU A 445 -13.64 -8.24 28.02
CA LEU A 445 -14.92 -8.15 28.70
C LEU A 445 -16.03 -8.86 27.91
N LYS A 446 -16.10 -8.63 26.60
CA LYS A 446 -17.09 -9.31 25.73
C LYS A 446 -16.97 -10.83 25.81
N ARG A 447 -15.75 -11.38 25.81
CA ARG A 447 -15.53 -12.83 25.86
C ARG A 447 -15.87 -13.44 27.22
N HIS A 448 -15.71 -12.68 28.31
CA HIS A 448 -16.20 -13.07 29.64
C HIS A 448 -17.73 -13.09 29.69
N LEU A 449 -18.41 -12.03 29.22
CA LEU A 449 -19.88 -11.94 29.21
C LEU A 449 -20.55 -13.00 28.33
N LEU A 450 -19.87 -13.45 27.27
CA LEU A 450 -20.32 -14.54 26.40
C LEU A 450 -19.94 -15.94 26.92
N GLY A 451 -19.26 -16.05 28.06
CA GLY A 451 -18.77 -17.33 28.61
C GLY A 451 -17.67 -18.02 27.79
N ILE A 452 -17.14 -17.36 26.75
CA ILE A 452 -16.14 -17.90 25.82
C ILE A 452 -14.75 -17.94 26.47
N SER A 453 -14.43 -16.94 27.30
CA SER A 453 -13.17 -16.88 28.04
C SER A 453 -13.41 -16.03 29.31
N PRO A 454 -13.67 -16.66 30.47
CA PRO A 454 -13.96 -15.93 31.69
C PRO A 454 -12.73 -15.15 32.20
N LEU A 455 -12.88 -13.84 32.39
CA LEU A 455 -11.98 -13.05 33.22
C LEU A 455 -11.92 -13.63 34.65
N THR A 456 -10.74 -13.60 35.27
CA THR A 456 -10.48 -14.11 36.62
C THR A 456 -9.52 -13.19 37.38
N GLY A 457 -9.48 -13.31 38.70
CA GLY A 457 -8.57 -12.53 39.56
C GLY A 457 -8.72 -11.01 39.39
N GLU A 458 -7.59 -10.29 39.38
CA GLU A 458 -7.54 -8.83 39.20
C GLU A 458 -8.22 -8.35 37.92
N ALA A 459 -8.21 -9.13 36.83
CA ALA A 459 -8.88 -8.74 35.60
C ALA A 459 -10.41 -8.75 35.73
N LEU A 460 -10.98 -9.57 36.63
CA LEU A 460 -12.40 -9.54 36.98
C LEU A 460 -12.73 -8.34 37.90
N LEU A 461 -11.82 -8.00 38.83
CA LEU A 461 -11.99 -6.83 39.70
C LEU A 461 -11.89 -5.50 38.93
N ARG A 462 -11.01 -5.42 37.92
CA ARG A 462 -10.88 -4.26 37.03
C ARG A 462 -12.04 -4.13 36.03
N ALA A 463 -12.79 -5.22 35.80
CA ALA A 463 -13.93 -5.25 34.88
C ALA A 463 -15.21 -4.63 35.46
N ASP A 464 -15.34 -4.54 36.79
CA ASP A 464 -16.44 -3.83 37.46
C ASP A 464 -16.18 -2.30 37.44
N VAL A 465 -16.15 -1.74 36.23
CA VAL A 465 -15.84 -0.31 35.98
C VAL A 465 -16.87 0.64 36.55
N ASN A 466 -18.06 0.13 36.89
CA ASN A 466 -19.12 0.90 37.57
C ASN A 466 -19.20 0.64 39.10
N ARG A 467 -18.42 -0.31 39.63
CA ARG A 467 -18.41 -0.74 41.06
C ARG A 467 -19.76 -1.22 41.60
N SER A 468 -20.54 -1.93 40.78
CA SER A 468 -21.80 -2.56 41.19
C SER A 468 -21.63 -3.85 42.00
N GLY A 469 -20.42 -4.39 42.07
CA GLY A 469 -20.14 -5.72 42.61
C GLY A 469 -20.46 -6.85 41.63
N LYS A 470 -20.70 -6.54 40.36
CA LYS A 470 -20.97 -7.48 39.27
C LYS A 470 -20.24 -7.03 38.01
N VAL A 471 -19.91 -7.98 37.16
CA VAL A 471 -19.32 -7.73 35.84
C VAL A 471 -20.36 -8.15 34.81
N ASP A 472 -21.07 -7.19 34.22
CA ASP A 472 -22.13 -7.46 33.25
C ASP A 472 -22.09 -6.55 31.99
N SER A 473 -23.15 -6.58 31.17
CA SER A 473 -23.24 -5.76 29.96
C SER A 473 -23.18 -4.24 30.21
N THR A 474 -23.44 -3.82 31.44
CA THR A 474 -23.33 -2.43 31.91
C THR A 474 -21.87 -2.00 31.89
N ASP A 475 -20.96 -2.83 32.41
CA ASP A 475 -19.53 -2.59 32.41
C ASP A 475 -18.95 -2.51 31.00
N TYR A 476 -19.38 -3.43 30.13
CA TYR A 476 -19.02 -3.38 28.70
C TYR A 476 -19.44 -2.06 28.05
N SER A 477 -20.61 -1.54 28.43
CA SER A 477 -21.12 -0.27 27.91
C SER A 477 -20.35 0.94 28.45
N VAL A 478 -19.99 0.92 29.74
CA VAL A 478 -19.19 1.96 30.41
C VAL A 478 -17.76 1.97 29.87
N LEU A 479 -17.10 0.81 29.77
CA LEU A 479 -15.78 0.63 29.16
C LEU A 479 -15.76 1.13 27.71
N LYS A 480 -16.75 0.77 26.90
CA LYS A 480 -16.88 1.26 25.52
C LYS A 480 -16.99 2.79 25.46
N ARG A 481 -17.75 3.43 26.36
CA ARG A 481 -17.91 4.90 26.39
C ARG A 481 -16.61 5.61 26.79
N TYR A 482 -15.82 5.02 27.68
CA TYR A 482 -14.50 5.55 28.06
C TYR A 482 -13.53 5.50 26.88
N ILE A 483 -13.44 4.36 26.18
CA ILE A 483 -12.58 4.18 25.00
C ILE A 483 -12.96 5.17 23.88
N LEU A 484 -14.26 5.41 23.68
CA LEU A 484 -14.77 6.40 22.74
C LEU A 484 -14.64 7.86 23.22
N ARG A 485 -14.02 8.11 24.38
CA ARG A 485 -13.88 9.43 25.05
C ARG A 485 -15.21 10.16 25.28
N ILE A 486 -16.32 9.42 25.34
CA ILE A 486 -17.66 9.93 25.68
C ILE A 486 -17.74 10.22 27.19
N ILE A 487 -16.97 9.47 28.00
CA ILE A 487 -16.68 9.76 29.40
C ILE A 487 -15.17 9.79 29.57
N THR A 488 -14.66 10.66 30.45
CA THR A 488 -13.21 10.84 30.71
C THR A 488 -12.74 10.16 31.99
N GLU A 489 -13.67 9.62 32.78
CA GLU A 489 -13.44 8.90 34.04
C GLU A 489 -14.51 7.81 34.18
N PHE A 490 -14.23 6.80 34.98
CA PHE A 490 -15.18 5.73 35.27
C PHE A 490 -16.12 6.09 36.43
N PRO A 491 -17.42 5.74 36.38
CA PRO A 491 -18.36 6.03 37.46
C PRO A 491 -17.92 5.50 38.84
N GLY A 492 -17.13 4.43 38.88
CA GLY A 492 -16.54 3.87 40.09
C GLY A 492 -15.33 4.62 40.68
N GLN A 493 -14.92 5.78 40.14
CA GLN A 493 -13.75 6.54 40.60
C GLN A 493 -14.04 7.67 41.61
N GLY A 494 -15.31 7.95 41.96
CA GLY A 494 -15.70 9.05 42.86
C GLY A 494 -16.78 8.69 43.90
N ASP A 495 -16.88 9.50 44.96
CA ASP A 495 -17.68 9.21 46.16
C ASP A 495 -19.21 9.40 46.03
N VAL A 496 -19.92 8.73 46.94
CA VAL A 496 -21.36 8.39 46.92
C VAL A 496 -22.35 9.55 46.99
N GLN A 497 -23.42 9.48 46.17
CA GLN A 497 -24.80 9.69 46.64
C GLN A 497 -25.77 8.62 46.08
N THR A 498 -26.41 7.88 46.97
CA THR A 498 -27.56 7.00 46.69
C THR A 498 -28.87 7.66 47.12
N PRO A 499 -29.98 7.36 46.43
CA PRO A 499 -31.07 6.68 47.16
C PRO A 499 -31.42 5.29 46.61
N ASN A 500 -32.20 4.57 47.44
CA ASN A 500 -32.53 3.15 47.38
C ASN A 500 -33.85 2.89 46.58
N PRO A 501 -34.44 1.67 46.60
CA PRO A 501 -34.34 0.63 45.57
C PRO A 501 -35.60 0.46 44.68
N SER A 502 -35.53 -0.53 43.78
CA SER A 502 -36.64 -1.09 42.98
C SER A 502 -37.14 -0.28 41.78
N VAL A 503 -36.37 -0.32 40.69
CA VAL A 503 -36.94 -0.31 39.33
C VAL A 503 -36.30 -1.42 38.50
N THR A 504 -37.13 -2.28 37.91
CA THR A 504 -36.76 -3.29 36.90
C THR A 504 -35.96 -2.64 35.76
N PRO A 505 -34.93 -3.30 35.17
CA PRO A 505 -34.09 -2.67 34.14
C PRO A 505 -34.92 -2.16 32.98
N THR A 506 -35.09 -0.84 32.94
CA THR A 506 -35.76 -0.14 31.85
C THR A 506 -34.69 0.14 30.81
N GLN A 507 -34.89 -0.36 29.59
CA GLN A 507 -34.01 -0.07 28.46
C GLN A 507 -33.82 1.45 28.36
N THR A 508 -32.58 1.92 28.25
CA THR A 508 -32.32 3.30 27.82
C THR A 508 -33.01 3.47 26.47
N PRO A 509 -33.99 4.37 26.32
CA PRO A 509 -34.76 4.42 25.09
C PRO A 509 -33.86 4.67 23.90
N ILE A 510 -34.14 3.97 22.79
CA ILE A 510 -33.86 4.53 21.45
C ILE A 510 -34.44 5.95 21.48
N PRO A 511 -33.71 7.00 21.01
CA PRO A 511 -34.25 8.36 20.97
C PRO A 511 -35.66 8.34 20.40
N THR A 512 -36.62 8.95 21.09
CA THR A 512 -38.04 8.87 20.71
C THR A 512 -38.19 9.32 19.27
N ILE A 513 -38.44 8.36 18.38
CA ILE A 513 -38.34 8.57 16.94
C ILE A 513 -39.48 9.52 16.56
N SER A 514 -39.13 10.77 16.29
CA SER A 514 -40.08 11.86 16.05
C SER A 514 -40.60 11.83 14.60
N GLY A 515 -41.06 10.66 14.16
CA GLY A 515 -41.53 10.43 12.81
C GLY A 515 -41.55 8.95 12.43
N ASN A 516 -41.76 8.69 11.14
CA ASN A 516 -41.88 7.35 10.56
C ASN A 516 -41.13 7.22 9.22
N ALA A 517 -40.42 8.26 8.80
CA ALA A 517 -39.68 8.33 7.54
C ALA A 517 -38.25 7.80 7.71
N LEU A 518 -37.61 7.33 6.63
CA LEU A 518 -36.27 6.71 6.71
C LEU A 518 -35.22 7.64 7.36
N ARG A 519 -35.25 8.94 7.05
CA ARG A 519 -34.38 9.96 7.67
C ARG A 519 -34.46 10.00 9.20
N ASP A 520 -35.62 9.73 9.79
CA ASP A 520 -35.81 9.80 11.25
C ASP A 520 -35.03 8.69 11.95
N TYR A 521 -35.04 7.49 11.36
CA TYR A 521 -34.27 6.34 11.86
C TYR A 521 -32.78 6.48 11.52
N ALA A 522 -32.42 7.05 10.37
CA ALA A 522 -31.02 7.28 10.00
C ALA A 522 -30.35 8.30 10.93
N GLU A 523 -31.02 9.43 11.23
CA GLU A 523 -30.50 10.45 12.14
C GLU A 523 -30.35 9.91 13.58
N ALA A 524 -31.31 9.09 14.05
CA ALA A 524 -31.23 8.40 15.34
C ALA A 524 -30.05 7.41 15.45
N ARG A 525 -29.40 7.07 14.33
CA ARG A 525 -28.20 6.22 14.25
C ARG A 525 -26.94 6.98 13.84
N GLY A 526 -27.00 8.29 13.61
CA GLY A 526 -25.86 9.11 13.18
C GLY A 526 -25.43 8.89 11.73
N ILE A 527 -26.36 8.50 10.85
CA ILE A 527 -26.13 8.27 9.42
C ILE A 527 -26.99 9.23 8.59
N LYS A 528 -26.45 9.72 7.46
CA LYS A 528 -27.19 10.46 6.44
C LYS A 528 -27.68 9.49 5.37
N ILE A 529 -29.00 9.38 5.23
CA ILE A 529 -29.63 8.63 4.15
C ILE A 529 -30.10 9.60 3.06
N GLY A 530 -29.74 9.32 1.81
CA GLY A 530 -29.97 10.24 0.71
C GLY A 530 -30.30 9.58 -0.62
N THR A 531 -30.52 10.43 -1.61
CA THR A 531 -30.82 10.00 -2.98
C THR A 531 -30.34 11.02 -4.02
N CYS A 532 -30.01 10.58 -5.22
CA CYS A 532 -29.86 11.50 -6.35
C CYS A 532 -31.23 12.01 -6.85
N VAL A 533 -31.25 13.25 -7.33
CA VAL A 533 -32.48 13.94 -7.72
C VAL A 533 -32.59 14.01 -9.24
N ASN A 534 -33.64 13.36 -9.76
CA ASN A 534 -33.91 13.18 -11.17
C ASN A 534 -34.69 14.37 -11.77
N TYR A 535 -34.80 14.39 -13.10
CA TYR A 535 -35.42 15.49 -13.86
C TYR A 535 -36.82 16.00 -13.42
N PRO A 536 -37.75 15.18 -12.87
CA PRO A 536 -39.10 15.64 -12.51
C PRO A 536 -39.13 16.72 -11.41
N PHE A 537 -38.06 16.83 -10.62
CA PHE A 537 -37.90 17.88 -9.63
C PHE A 537 -37.80 19.27 -10.28
N TYR A 538 -36.90 19.44 -11.26
CA TYR A 538 -36.57 20.76 -11.82
C TYR A 538 -37.72 21.37 -12.64
N ASN A 539 -38.48 20.54 -13.36
CA ASN A 539 -39.66 20.97 -14.12
C ASN A 539 -40.98 20.81 -13.33
N ASN A 540 -40.92 20.30 -12.10
CA ASN A 540 -42.04 20.03 -11.21
C ASN A 540 -43.18 19.19 -11.86
N SER A 541 -42.82 18.23 -12.72
CA SER A 541 -43.79 17.43 -13.49
C SER A 541 -44.38 16.22 -12.75
N ASP A 542 -43.79 15.83 -11.61
CA ASP A 542 -44.32 14.76 -10.75
C ASP A 542 -44.38 15.22 -9.28
N PRO A 543 -45.56 15.58 -8.75
CA PRO A 543 -45.70 16.05 -7.37
C PRO A 543 -45.51 14.93 -6.35
N THR A 544 -45.77 13.66 -6.72
CA THR A 544 -45.59 12.52 -5.82
C THR A 544 -44.10 12.29 -5.58
N TYR A 545 -43.27 12.39 -6.62
CA TYR A 545 -41.81 12.38 -6.52
C TYR A 545 -41.31 13.39 -5.47
N ASN A 546 -41.68 14.67 -5.61
CA ASN A 546 -41.27 15.74 -4.70
C ASN A 546 -41.77 15.49 -3.26
N SER A 547 -42.97 14.94 -3.09
CA SER A 547 -43.56 14.64 -1.77
C SER A 547 -42.83 13.53 -0.99
N ILE A 548 -42.22 12.57 -1.70
CA ILE A 548 -41.43 11.49 -1.11
C ILE A 548 -40.00 11.99 -0.86
N LEU A 549 -39.41 12.67 -1.84
CA LEU A 549 -38.07 13.26 -1.74
C LEU A 549 -37.93 14.12 -0.47
N GLN A 550 -38.86 15.07 -0.26
CA GLN A 550 -38.81 15.98 0.90
C GLN A 550 -39.04 15.30 2.25
N ARG A 551 -39.66 14.11 2.26
CA ARG A 551 -40.07 13.39 3.48
C ARG A 551 -39.04 12.37 3.94
N GLU A 552 -38.54 11.53 3.01
CA GLU A 552 -37.79 10.32 3.38
C GLU A 552 -36.29 10.53 3.60
N PHE A 553 -35.70 11.57 3.02
CA PHE A 553 -34.24 11.70 2.93
C PHE A 553 -33.68 12.88 3.74
N SER A 554 -32.43 12.73 4.20
CA SER A 554 -31.65 13.78 4.90
C SER A 554 -30.49 14.31 4.06
N MET A 555 -30.25 13.77 2.87
CA MET A 555 -29.20 14.20 1.95
C MET A 555 -29.64 14.09 0.49
N VAL A 556 -29.20 15.02 -0.37
CA VAL A 556 -29.48 15.01 -1.82
C VAL A 556 -28.22 15.18 -2.67
N VAL A 557 -28.28 14.71 -3.92
CA VAL A 557 -27.21 14.83 -4.93
C VAL A 557 -27.85 15.21 -6.28
N CYS A 558 -27.22 16.09 -7.07
CA CYS A 558 -27.63 16.30 -8.47
C CYS A 558 -27.20 15.09 -9.31
N GLU A 559 -28.14 14.44 -10.01
CA GLU A 559 -27.81 13.32 -10.92
C GLU A 559 -26.93 13.77 -12.11
N ASN A 560 -27.19 14.97 -12.65
CA ASN A 560 -26.49 15.48 -13.82
C ASN A 560 -26.12 16.97 -13.75
N GLU A 561 -26.89 17.75 -13.00
CA GLU A 561 -26.85 19.22 -13.04
C GLU A 561 -25.59 19.86 -12.45
N MET A 562 -24.74 19.08 -11.78
CA MET A 562 -23.46 19.53 -11.22
C MET A 562 -22.23 18.87 -11.88
N LYS A 563 -22.42 18.25 -13.04
CA LYS A 563 -21.32 17.78 -13.90
C LYS A 563 -20.72 18.94 -14.69
N PHE A 564 -19.50 18.75 -15.21
CA PHE A 564 -18.70 19.83 -15.81
C PHE A 564 -19.42 20.55 -16.96
N ASP A 565 -20.06 19.81 -17.87
CA ASP A 565 -20.79 20.37 -19.02
C ASP A 565 -22.01 21.20 -18.62
N ALA A 566 -22.73 20.80 -17.57
CA ALA A 566 -23.84 21.55 -17.01
C ALA A 566 -23.38 22.83 -16.28
N LEU A 567 -22.34 22.74 -15.46
CA LEU A 567 -21.84 23.87 -14.66
C LEU A 567 -21.02 24.88 -15.46
N GLN A 568 -20.31 24.46 -16.52
CA GLN A 568 -19.50 25.35 -17.36
C GLN A 568 -19.67 25.05 -18.87
N PRO A 569 -20.88 25.26 -19.44
CA PRO A 569 -21.22 24.88 -20.82
C PRO A 569 -20.41 25.63 -21.88
N ARG A 570 -19.86 26.81 -21.54
CA ARG A 570 -18.87 27.55 -22.33
C ARG A 570 -17.73 27.99 -21.41
N GLN A 571 -16.51 28.10 -21.94
CA GLN A 571 -15.35 28.50 -21.14
C GLN A 571 -15.60 29.83 -20.42
N ASN A 572 -15.40 29.86 -19.11
CA ASN A 572 -15.68 31.00 -18.22
C ASN A 572 -17.14 31.49 -18.19
N VAL A 573 -18.10 30.68 -18.65
CA VAL A 573 -19.55 30.92 -18.47
C VAL A 573 -20.09 29.81 -17.60
N PHE A 574 -20.50 30.15 -16.38
CA PHE A 574 -21.02 29.21 -15.41
C PHE A 574 -22.55 29.30 -15.31
N ASP A 575 -23.23 28.16 -15.19
CA ASP A 575 -24.66 28.07 -14.92
C ASP A 575 -24.88 27.31 -13.60
N PHE A 576 -25.25 28.04 -12.55
CA PHE A 576 -25.56 27.49 -11.23
C PHE A 576 -27.05 27.28 -11.00
N SER A 577 -27.92 27.65 -11.95
CA SER A 577 -29.37 27.83 -11.74
C SER A 577 -30.06 26.60 -11.13
N LYS A 578 -29.78 25.40 -11.65
CA LYS A 578 -30.37 24.15 -11.17
C LYS A 578 -29.72 23.63 -9.88
N GLY A 579 -28.41 23.84 -9.70
CA GLY A 579 -27.72 23.46 -8.46
C GLY A 579 -28.18 24.33 -7.29
N ASP A 580 -28.32 25.64 -7.49
CA ASP A 580 -28.91 26.58 -6.54
C ASP A 580 -30.38 26.23 -6.24
N GLN A 581 -31.16 25.82 -7.24
CA GLN A 581 -32.54 25.35 -7.05
C GLN A 581 -32.61 24.12 -6.13
N LEU A 582 -31.72 23.13 -6.31
CA LEU A 582 -31.68 21.95 -5.45
C LEU A 582 -31.14 22.27 -4.05
N LEU A 583 -30.12 23.13 -3.94
CA LEU A 583 -29.57 23.54 -2.65
C LEU A 583 -30.61 24.29 -1.82
N ALA A 584 -31.35 25.25 -2.40
CA ALA A 584 -32.43 25.94 -1.71
C ALA A 584 -33.58 24.99 -1.30
N PHE A 585 -33.79 23.90 -2.04
CA PHE A 585 -34.69 22.82 -1.63
C PHE A 585 -34.11 21.98 -0.47
N ALA A 586 -32.80 21.71 -0.46
CA ALA A 586 -32.15 20.97 0.61
C ALA A 586 -32.20 21.77 1.93
N GLU A 587 -31.78 23.04 1.90
CA GLU A 587 -31.76 23.95 3.06
C GLU A 587 -33.15 24.06 3.71
N ARG A 588 -34.20 24.35 2.94
CA ARG A 588 -35.56 24.52 3.48
C ARG A 588 -36.20 23.24 4.03
N ASN A 589 -35.68 22.06 3.66
CA ASN A 589 -36.13 20.76 4.16
C ASN A 589 -35.14 20.15 5.19
N GLY A 590 -34.16 20.91 5.65
CA GLY A 590 -33.14 20.44 6.61
C GLY A 590 -32.37 19.23 6.10
N MET A 591 -31.95 19.26 4.84
CA MET A 591 -31.12 18.24 4.20
C MET A 591 -29.71 18.77 3.95
N GLN A 592 -28.73 17.87 3.96
CA GLN A 592 -27.39 18.13 3.43
C GLN A 592 -27.34 17.86 1.92
N MET A 593 -26.25 18.28 1.28
CA MET A 593 -26.04 18.06 -0.14
C MET A 593 -24.61 17.57 -0.42
N ARG A 594 -24.46 16.62 -1.36
CA ARG A 594 -23.16 16.25 -1.94
C ARG A 594 -23.01 16.89 -3.32
N GLY A 595 -21.82 17.39 -3.62
CA GLY A 595 -21.47 17.95 -4.93
C GLY A 595 -20.88 16.87 -5.84
N HIS A 596 -21.54 16.61 -6.97
CA HIS A 596 -21.17 15.56 -7.93
C HIS A 596 -21.25 16.11 -9.36
N THR A 597 -20.16 16.25 -10.12
CA THR A 597 -18.74 16.00 -9.78
C THR A 597 -17.84 16.96 -10.57
N LEU A 598 -16.69 17.33 -9.99
CA LEU A 598 -15.82 18.37 -10.56
C LEU A 598 -14.93 17.89 -11.70
N ILE A 599 -14.31 16.70 -11.58
CA ILE A 599 -13.36 16.16 -12.57
C ILE A 599 -13.74 14.73 -12.92
N TRP A 600 -14.20 14.54 -14.16
CA TRP A 600 -14.55 13.24 -14.73
C TRP A 600 -14.06 13.15 -16.17
N HIS A 601 -13.97 11.93 -16.71
CA HIS A 601 -13.61 11.71 -18.12
C HIS A 601 -14.82 11.87 -19.06
N ASN A 602 -16.03 11.73 -18.55
CA ASN A 602 -17.29 11.82 -19.30
C ASN A 602 -18.00 13.17 -19.04
N GLN A 603 -19.05 13.48 -19.80
CA GLN A 603 -19.85 14.71 -19.70
C GLN A 603 -19.00 15.99 -19.62
N ASN A 604 -18.00 16.07 -20.51
CA ASN A 604 -17.14 17.23 -20.68
C ASN A 604 -17.64 18.10 -21.86
N PRO A 605 -17.71 19.43 -21.71
CA PRO A 605 -18.29 20.31 -22.73
C PRO A 605 -17.38 20.43 -23.96
N SER A 606 -17.99 20.69 -25.12
CA SER A 606 -17.30 20.69 -26.43
C SER A 606 -16.12 21.67 -26.54
N TRP A 607 -16.11 22.76 -25.76
CA TRP A 607 -14.98 23.69 -25.73
C TRP A 607 -13.75 23.12 -25.02
N LEU A 608 -13.97 22.22 -24.06
CA LEU A 608 -12.92 21.52 -23.33
C LEU A 608 -12.39 20.36 -24.18
N THR A 609 -13.25 19.52 -24.72
CA THR A 609 -12.83 18.32 -25.49
C THR A 609 -12.19 18.65 -26.84
N ASN A 610 -12.62 19.73 -27.51
CA ASN A 610 -12.02 20.20 -28.78
C ASN A 610 -10.99 21.33 -28.59
N GLY A 611 -10.68 21.71 -27.36
CA GLY A 611 -9.70 22.76 -27.08
C GLY A 611 -8.26 22.30 -27.34
N ASN A 612 -7.41 23.24 -27.77
CA ASN A 612 -5.98 22.97 -27.97
C ASN A 612 -5.20 23.27 -26.68
N TRP A 613 -4.89 22.22 -25.92
CA TRP A 613 -4.33 22.33 -24.58
C TRP A 613 -2.91 21.81 -24.47
N ASN A 614 -2.14 22.42 -23.58
CA ASN A 614 -0.94 21.84 -22.99
C ASN A 614 -1.20 21.66 -21.48
N ARG A 615 -0.25 21.03 -20.77
CA ARG A 615 -0.35 20.76 -19.33
C ARG A 615 -0.76 22.00 -18.53
N ASP A 616 -0.05 23.11 -18.70
CA ASP A 616 -0.23 24.30 -17.86
C ASP A 616 -1.55 25.02 -18.17
N SER A 617 -1.95 25.09 -19.44
CA SER A 617 -3.24 25.67 -19.82
C SER A 617 -4.43 24.84 -19.34
N LEU A 618 -4.33 23.50 -19.34
CA LEU A 618 -5.39 22.64 -18.80
C LEU A 618 -5.41 22.63 -17.26
N LEU A 619 -4.26 22.73 -16.59
CA LEU A 619 -4.19 22.94 -15.14
C LEU A 619 -4.84 24.27 -14.72
N ALA A 620 -4.66 25.35 -15.50
CA ALA A 620 -5.32 26.62 -15.26
C ALA A 620 -6.85 26.52 -15.44
N VAL A 621 -7.32 25.81 -16.48
CA VAL A 621 -8.75 25.51 -16.69
C VAL A 621 -9.33 24.69 -15.53
N MET A 622 -8.62 23.66 -15.07
CA MET A 622 -9.01 22.84 -13.92
C MET A 622 -9.12 23.70 -12.65
N LYS A 623 -8.10 24.50 -12.33
CA LYS A 623 -8.13 25.39 -11.15
C LYS A 623 -9.31 26.36 -11.21
N ASN A 624 -9.55 26.97 -12.37
CA ASN A 624 -10.65 27.90 -12.58
C ASN A 624 -12.02 27.24 -12.35
N HIS A 625 -12.25 26.04 -12.90
CA HIS A 625 -13.51 25.33 -12.71
C HIS A 625 -13.73 24.95 -11.24
N ILE A 626 -12.77 24.24 -10.63
CA ILE A 626 -12.85 23.79 -9.23
C ILE A 626 -13.05 24.99 -8.29
N THR A 627 -12.23 26.04 -8.43
CA THR A 627 -12.31 27.20 -7.54
C THR A 627 -13.64 27.93 -7.69
N THR A 628 -14.11 28.19 -8.92
CA THR A 628 -15.35 28.97 -9.14
C THR A 628 -16.58 28.20 -8.66
N VAL A 629 -16.66 26.90 -8.93
CA VAL A 629 -17.77 26.06 -8.48
C VAL A 629 -17.79 25.91 -6.96
N MET A 630 -16.67 25.54 -6.34
CA MET A 630 -16.64 25.31 -4.90
C MET A 630 -16.77 26.60 -4.08
N THR A 631 -16.26 27.74 -4.56
CA THR A 631 -16.45 29.02 -3.85
C THR A 631 -17.90 29.53 -3.89
N HIS A 632 -18.66 29.23 -4.95
CA HIS A 632 -20.10 29.54 -5.03
C HIS A 632 -20.92 28.75 -3.99
N TYR A 633 -20.59 27.46 -3.79
CA TYR A 633 -21.24 26.56 -2.84
C TYR A 633 -20.56 26.47 -1.46
N LYS A 634 -19.60 27.34 -1.18
CA LYS A 634 -18.72 27.27 0.00
C LYS A 634 -19.48 27.17 1.32
N GLY A 635 -19.12 26.17 2.13
CA GLY A 635 -19.73 25.92 3.44
C GLY A 635 -21.18 25.41 3.42
N LYS A 636 -21.74 25.10 2.24
CA LYS A 636 -23.13 24.61 2.07
C LYS A 636 -23.22 23.17 1.58
N ILE A 637 -22.17 22.67 0.92
CA ILE A 637 -22.05 21.29 0.46
C ILE A 637 -21.03 20.58 1.36
N VAL A 638 -21.46 19.46 1.96
CA VAL A 638 -20.68 18.76 3.00
C VAL A 638 -19.64 17.79 2.42
N GLU A 639 -19.97 17.12 1.33
CA GLU A 639 -19.09 16.19 0.62
C GLU A 639 -18.99 16.58 -0.85
N TRP A 640 -17.78 16.56 -1.42
CA TRP A 640 -17.54 16.80 -2.84
C TRP A 640 -16.83 15.62 -3.49
N ASP A 641 -17.45 15.05 -4.53
CA ASP A 641 -16.78 14.13 -5.45
C ASP A 641 -15.87 14.97 -6.35
N VAL A 642 -14.64 15.21 -5.89
CA VAL A 642 -13.65 16.05 -6.59
C VAL A 642 -13.17 15.36 -7.86
N ALA A 643 -13.02 14.04 -7.82
CA ALA A 643 -12.64 13.22 -8.95
C ALA A 643 -13.49 11.96 -9.02
N ASN A 644 -13.98 11.64 -10.22
CA ASN A 644 -14.87 10.51 -10.49
C ASN A 644 -14.23 9.53 -11.49
N GLU A 645 -14.30 8.23 -11.22
CA GLU A 645 -13.99 7.12 -12.15
C GLU A 645 -12.63 7.24 -12.87
N CYS A 646 -11.60 7.72 -12.16
CA CYS A 646 -10.30 7.99 -12.78
C CYS A 646 -9.41 6.74 -12.89
N MET A 647 -9.70 5.67 -12.14
CA MET A 647 -8.99 4.39 -12.22
C MET A 647 -9.53 3.58 -13.39
N ASP A 648 -8.64 2.97 -14.18
CA ASP A 648 -9.04 2.01 -15.22
C ASP A 648 -9.60 0.72 -14.61
N ASP A 649 -10.53 0.08 -15.32
CA ASP A 649 -11.24 -1.10 -14.81
C ASP A 649 -10.33 -2.33 -14.64
N SER A 650 -9.15 -2.34 -15.28
CA SER A 650 -8.11 -3.34 -15.03
C SER A 650 -7.36 -3.17 -13.70
N GLY A 651 -7.48 -2.01 -13.04
CA GLY A 651 -6.71 -1.66 -11.84
C GLY A 651 -5.21 -1.40 -12.10
N ASN A 652 -4.75 -1.40 -13.35
CA ASN A 652 -3.32 -1.19 -13.67
C ASN A 652 -2.87 0.28 -13.56
N GLY A 653 -3.80 1.23 -13.39
CA GLY A 653 -3.51 2.65 -13.23
C GLY A 653 -4.64 3.55 -13.71
N LEU A 654 -4.38 4.86 -13.73
CA LEU A 654 -5.38 5.86 -14.15
C LEU A 654 -5.74 5.70 -15.62
N ARG A 655 -7.05 5.73 -15.93
CA ARG A 655 -7.57 5.59 -17.30
C ARG A 655 -7.18 6.76 -18.19
N SER A 656 -7.17 6.50 -19.50
CA SER A 656 -7.01 7.54 -20.53
C SER A 656 -8.16 8.55 -20.45
N SER A 657 -7.83 9.84 -20.34
CA SER A 657 -8.79 10.95 -20.29
C SER A 657 -8.11 12.23 -20.74
N ILE A 658 -8.87 13.28 -21.10
CA ILE A 658 -8.28 14.59 -21.46
C ILE A 658 -7.34 15.10 -20.35
N TRP A 659 -7.76 14.98 -19.09
CA TRP A 659 -6.98 15.36 -17.92
C TRP A 659 -5.69 14.54 -17.82
N ARG A 660 -5.80 13.20 -17.82
CA ARG A 660 -4.65 12.29 -17.67
C ARG A 660 -3.65 12.42 -18.82
N ASN A 661 -4.13 12.64 -20.04
CA ASN A 661 -3.31 12.61 -21.25
C ASN A 661 -2.57 13.94 -21.49
N VAL A 662 -3.20 15.08 -21.18
CA VAL A 662 -2.61 16.41 -21.39
C VAL A 662 -1.82 16.89 -20.17
N ILE A 663 -2.30 16.65 -18.94
CA ILE A 663 -1.60 17.10 -17.72
C ILE A 663 -0.49 16.11 -17.36
N GLY A 664 -0.85 14.86 -17.09
CA GLY A 664 0.07 13.84 -16.58
C GLY A 664 -0.56 12.96 -15.49
N GLN A 665 0.26 12.15 -14.83
CA GLN A 665 -0.20 11.21 -13.79
C GLN A 665 -0.65 11.88 -12.48
N ASP A 666 -0.23 13.13 -12.26
CA ASP A 666 -0.38 13.92 -11.03
C ASP A 666 -1.58 14.88 -11.05
N TYR A 667 -2.42 14.84 -12.09
CA TYR A 667 -3.57 15.76 -12.23
C TYR A 667 -4.56 15.70 -11.07
N LEU A 668 -4.71 14.52 -10.44
CA LEU A 668 -5.54 14.34 -9.25
C LEU A 668 -4.99 15.10 -8.03
N ASP A 669 -3.68 15.09 -7.82
CA ASP A 669 -3.06 15.84 -6.71
C ASP A 669 -3.37 17.33 -6.81
N TYR A 670 -3.36 17.89 -8.03
CA TYR A 670 -3.76 19.28 -8.27
C TYR A 670 -5.25 19.50 -8.02
N ALA A 671 -6.12 18.63 -8.52
CA ALA A 671 -7.57 18.74 -8.32
C ALA A 671 -7.95 18.81 -6.82
N PHE A 672 -7.41 17.90 -6.00
CA PHE A 672 -7.66 17.88 -4.55
C PHE A 672 -7.04 19.10 -3.83
N ARG A 673 -5.84 19.55 -4.21
CA ARG A 673 -5.23 20.77 -3.66
C ARG A 673 -6.07 22.01 -3.96
N TYR A 674 -6.51 22.18 -5.21
CA TYR A 674 -7.38 23.29 -5.60
C TYR A 674 -8.74 23.25 -4.91
N ALA A 675 -9.29 22.05 -4.69
CA ALA A 675 -10.54 21.88 -3.96
C ALA A 675 -10.42 22.32 -2.49
N ARG A 676 -9.35 21.88 -1.80
CA ARG A 676 -9.06 22.28 -0.40
C ARG A 676 -8.77 23.78 -0.27
N GLU A 677 -8.11 24.40 -1.24
CA GLU A 677 -7.90 25.86 -1.29
C GLU A 677 -9.23 26.62 -1.42
N ALA A 678 -10.16 26.11 -2.24
CA ALA A 678 -11.45 26.75 -2.52
C ALA A 678 -12.38 26.67 -1.30
N ASP A 679 -12.55 25.48 -0.73
CA ASP A 679 -13.33 25.25 0.49
C ASP A 679 -12.59 24.32 1.48
N PRO A 680 -11.96 24.90 2.53
CA PRO A 680 -11.33 24.12 3.59
C PRO A 680 -12.29 23.25 4.40
N ASP A 681 -13.58 23.61 4.49
CA ASP A 681 -14.54 22.97 5.39
C ASP A 681 -15.28 21.77 4.75
N ALA A 682 -15.23 21.65 3.41
CA ALA A 682 -15.82 20.54 2.68
C ALA A 682 -14.98 19.25 2.79
N LEU A 683 -15.64 18.10 2.88
CA LEU A 683 -14.99 16.80 2.80
C LEU A 683 -14.76 16.41 1.33
N LEU A 684 -13.52 16.04 1.00
CA LEU A 684 -13.06 15.81 -0.38
C LEU A 684 -12.96 14.32 -0.69
N PHE A 685 -13.71 13.87 -1.68
CA PHE A 685 -13.88 12.47 -2.04
C PHE A 685 -13.30 12.12 -3.42
N TYR A 686 -12.73 10.92 -3.51
CA TYR A 686 -12.55 10.19 -4.76
C TYR A 686 -13.69 9.18 -4.92
N ASN A 687 -14.46 9.22 -6.02
CA ASN A 687 -15.65 8.40 -6.24
C ASN A 687 -15.46 7.45 -7.45
N ASP A 688 -15.86 6.17 -7.33
CA ASP A 688 -15.70 5.17 -8.40
C ASP A 688 -16.61 3.94 -8.20
N TYR A 689 -16.83 3.16 -9.27
CA TYR A 689 -17.50 1.85 -9.22
C TYR A 689 -16.50 0.70 -9.20
N ASN A 690 -16.94 -0.46 -8.71
CA ASN A 690 -16.15 -1.71 -8.70
C ASN A 690 -14.82 -1.53 -7.94
N ILE A 691 -14.89 -0.76 -6.85
CA ILE A 691 -13.83 -0.52 -5.86
C ILE A 691 -14.26 -0.92 -4.46
N GLU A 692 -15.43 -1.55 -4.32
CA GLU A 692 -16.08 -1.87 -3.05
C GLU A 692 -15.56 -3.19 -2.47
N ASP A 693 -15.12 -4.13 -3.30
CA ASP A 693 -14.56 -5.43 -2.90
C ASP A 693 -13.05 -5.36 -2.56
N LEU A 694 -12.34 -6.49 -2.59
CA LEU A 694 -10.87 -6.54 -2.46
C LEU A 694 -10.15 -6.88 -3.78
N GLY A 695 -10.81 -6.60 -4.92
CA GLY A 695 -10.32 -6.86 -6.27
C GLY A 695 -9.27 -5.85 -6.79
N PRO A 696 -8.77 -6.04 -8.02
CA PRO A 696 -7.65 -5.24 -8.54
C PRO A 696 -7.89 -3.73 -8.57
N LYS A 697 -9.05 -3.27 -9.04
CA LYS A 697 -9.41 -1.84 -9.12
C LYS A 697 -9.54 -1.23 -7.71
N SER A 698 -10.19 -1.94 -6.79
CA SER A 698 -10.27 -1.58 -5.36
C SER A 698 -8.88 -1.40 -4.73
N ASN A 699 -7.97 -2.36 -4.93
CA ASN A 699 -6.60 -2.31 -4.41
C ASN A 699 -5.79 -1.15 -5.04
N ALA A 700 -5.97 -0.88 -6.33
CA ALA A 700 -5.32 0.24 -7.01
C ALA A 700 -5.77 1.61 -6.46
N VAL A 701 -7.07 1.78 -6.21
CA VAL A 701 -7.62 3.01 -5.60
C VAL A 701 -7.18 3.14 -4.15
N PHE A 702 -7.21 2.07 -3.35
CA PHE A 702 -6.70 2.10 -1.98
C PHE A 702 -5.22 2.55 -1.93
N ASN A 703 -4.37 1.97 -2.77
CA ASN A 703 -2.95 2.34 -2.85
C ASN A 703 -2.75 3.79 -3.33
N MET A 704 -3.56 4.26 -4.28
CA MET A 704 -3.54 5.65 -4.73
C MET A 704 -3.90 6.62 -3.59
N ILE A 705 -4.98 6.36 -2.86
CA ILE A 705 -5.46 7.21 -1.76
C ILE A 705 -4.47 7.18 -0.58
N LYS A 706 -3.92 6.01 -0.25
CA LYS A 706 -2.84 5.87 0.74
C LYS A 706 -1.61 6.72 0.35
N SER A 707 -1.14 6.61 -0.90
CA SER A 707 -0.02 7.43 -1.39
C SER A 707 -0.34 8.92 -1.39
N MET A 708 -1.58 9.31 -1.70
CA MET A 708 -2.02 10.71 -1.61
C MET A 708 -1.94 11.24 -0.17
N LYS A 709 -2.45 10.49 0.82
CA LYS A 709 -2.31 10.82 2.26
C LYS A 709 -0.84 10.93 2.67
N GLU A 710 -0.01 9.94 2.34
CA GLU A 710 1.44 9.92 2.66
C GLU A 710 2.20 11.12 2.08
N ARG A 711 1.78 11.62 0.91
CA ARG A 711 2.38 12.79 0.23
C ARG A 711 1.71 14.12 0.60
N GLY A 712 0.82 14.14 1.59
CA GLY A 712 0.14 15.35 2.07
C GLY A 712 -0.86 15.94 1.07
N VAL A 713 -1.43 15.14 0.18
CA VAL A 713 -2.52 15.55 -0.72
C VAL A 713 -3.84 15.50 0.07
N PRO A 714 -4.65 16.58 0.07
CA PRO A 714 -5.82 16.67 0.93
C PRO A 714 -7.01 15.87 0.37
N ILE A 715 -7.08 14.59 0.73
CA ILE A 715 -8.22 13.71 0.50
C ILE A 715 -8.77 13.21 1.83
N ASP A 716 -10.09 13.24 2.01
CA ASP A 716 -10.74 12.87 3.28
C ASP A 716 -11.51 11.56 3.18
N GLY A 717 -12.09 11.30 2.00
CA GLY A 717 -13.00 10.18 1.80
C GLY A 717 -12.86 9.43 0.48
N VAL A 718 -13.45 8.25 0.43
CA VAL A 718 -13.68 7.45 -0.77
C VAL A 718 -15.18 7.18 -0.94
N GLY A 719 -15.68 7.44 -2.13
CA GLY A 719 -17.06 7.20 -2.53
C GLY A 719 -17.16 5.86 -3.26
N PHE A 720 -17.90 4.93 -2.68
CA PHE A 720 -18.24 3.65 -3.28
C PHE A 720 -19.58 3.80 -3.99
N GLN A 721 -19.60 3.73 -5.33
CA GLN A 721 -20.83 3.89 -6.09
C GLN A 721 -21.87 2.82 -5.75
N CYS A 722 -21.47 1.56 -5.52
CA CYS A 722 -22.37 0.47 -5.12
C CYS A 722 -23.45 0.09 -6.15
N HIS A 723 -23.12 0.15 -7.45
CA HIS A 723 -23.98 -0.32 -8.55
C HIS A 723 -23.97 -1.85 -8.67
N PHE A 724 -24.66 -2.53 -7.75
CA PHE A 724 -24.59 -3.98 -7.59
C PHE A 724 -25.65 -4.76 -8.38
N ILE A 725 -25.41 -6.07 -8.52
CA ILE A 725 -26.39 -7.04 -9.06
C ILE A 725 -27.11 -7.70 -7.88
N ASN A 726 -28.40 -7.97 -8.04
CA ASN A 726 -29.18 -8.74 -7.06
C ASN A 726 -28.57 -10.12 -6.79
N GLY A 727 -28.61 -10.58 -5.53
CA GLY A 727 -28.06 -11.88 -5.13
C GLY A 727 -26.58 -11.84 -4.74
N MET A 728 -26.09 -10.73 -4.17
CA MET A 728 -24.74 -10.64 -3.62
C MET A 728 -24.49 -11.73 -2.56
N SER A 729 -23.34 -12.41 -2.65
CA SER A 729 -22.99 -13.49 -1.73
C SER A 729 -22.48 -12.96 -0.38
N PRO A 730 -22.54 -13.78 0.70
CA PRO A 730 -21.97 -13.41 1.99
C PRO A 730 -20.49 -13.05 1.93
N GLU A 731 -19.72 -13.71 1.07
CA GLU A 731 -18.27 -13.47 0.88
C GLU A 731 -18.02 -12.12 0.20
N TYR A 732 -18.85 -11.75 -0.78
CA TYR A 732 -18.79 -10.43 -1.41
C TYR A 732 -19.10 -9.32 -0.41
N LEU A 733 -20.19 -9.47 0.35
CA LEU A 733 -20.57 -8.54 1.43
C LEU A 733 -19.48 -8.43 2.51
N ALA A 734 -18.85 -9.53 2.89
CA ALA A 734 -17.71 -9.53 3.81
C ALA A 734 -16.50 -8.80 3.22
N SER A 735 -16.22 -8.92 1.92
CA SER A 735 -15.13 -8.19 1.28
C SER A 735 -15.34 -6.67 1.31
N ILE A 736 -16.59 -6.20 1.17
CA ILE A 736 -16.96 -4.79 1.31
C ILE A 736 -16.68 -4.29 2.73
N ASP A 737 -17.12 -5.06 3.74
CA ASP A 737 -16.86 -4.74 5.15
C ASP A 737 -15.35 -4.66 5.49
N GLN A 738 -14.53 -5.56 4.95
CA GLN A 738 -13.08 -5.53 5.12
C GLN A 738 -12.41 -4.35 4.38
N ASN A 739 -12.91 -4.01 3.19
CA ASN A 739 -12.40 -2.88 2.43
C ASN A 739 -12.66 -1.54 3.15
N ILE A 740 -13.83 -1.37 3.77
CA ILE A 740 -14.15 -0.19 4.60
C ILE A 740 -13.19 -0.07 5.80
N LYS A 741 -12.84 -1.20 6.44
CA LYS A 741 -11.91 -1.23 7.58
C LYS A 741 -10.50 -0.76 7.22
N ARG A 742 -9.92 -1.21 6.11
CA ARG A 742 -8.59 -0.71 5.70
C ARG A 742 -8.59 0.78 5.35
N TYR A 743 -9.71 1.35 4.86
CA TYR A 743 -9.84 2.80 4.70
C TYR A 743 -9.89 3.51 6.07
N ALA A 744 -10.49 2.91 7.09
CA ALA A 744 -10.47 3.44 8.46
C ALA A 744 -9.04 3.49 9.03
N GLU A 745 -8.22 2.45 8.77
CA GLU A 745 -6.81 2.36 9.22
C GLU A 745 -5.94 3.52 8.71
N ILE A 746 -6.23 4.04 7.51
CA ILE A 746 -5.52 5.19 6.91
C ILE A 746 -6.24 6.54 7.12
N GLY A 747 -7.24 6.59 8.01
CA GLY A 747 -7.97 7.82 8.32
C GLY A 747 -8.77 8.38 7.14
N VAL A 748 -9.48 7.50 6.42
CA VAL A 748 -10.34 7.83 5.27
C VAL A 748 -11.79 7.45 5.58
N ILE A 749 -12.70 8.39 5.32
CA ILE A 749 -14.15 8.22 5.43
C ILE A 749 -14.64 7.41 4.22
N VAL A 750 -15.64 6.55 4.41
CA VAL A 750 -16.34 5.88 3.30
C VAL A 750 -17.77 6.40 3.20
N SER A 751 -18.17 6.78 2.00
CA SER A 751 -19.57 7.06 1.64
C SER A 751 -20.04 6.03 0.64
N PHE A 752 -21.24 5.46 0.83
CA PHE A 752 -21.93 4.77 -0.26
C PHE A 752 -22.74 5.83 -1.02
N THR A 753 -22.43 6.03 -2.30
CA THR A 753 -22.77 7.28 -3.02
C THR A 753 -23.85 7.13 -4.08
N GLU A 754 -23.96 5.96 -4.73
CA GLU A 754 -24.81 5.77 -5.92
C GLU A 754 -25.55 4.42 -5.87
N ILE A 755 -25.95 3.96 -4.67
CA ILE A 755 -26.42 2.59 -4.45
C ILE A 755 -27.64 2.27 -5.33
N ASP A 756 -27.53 1.21 -6.13
CA ASP A 756 -28.66 0.56 -6.77
C ASP A 756 -28.37 -0.95 -6.91
N ILE A 757 -29.42 -1.80 -6.86
CA ILE A 757 -29.26 -3.27 -6.84
C ILE A 757 -30.12 -3.88 -7.94
N ARG A 758 -29.56 -4.00 -9.15
CA ARG A 758 -30.30 -4.36 -10.36
C ARG A 758 -30.71 -5.83 -10.43
N ILE A 759 -31.96 -6.07 -10.78
CA ILE A 759 -32.57 -7.40 -10.92
C ILE A 759 -32.57 -7.82 -12.40
N PRO A 760 -32.13 -9.05 -12.75
CA PRO A 760 -32.30 -9.59 -14.09
C PRO A 760 -33.79 -9.78 -14.42
N GLN A 761 -34.23 -9.31 -15.59
CA GLN A 761 -35.64 -9.34 -16.02
C GLN A 761 -36.23 -10.76 -16.14
N SER A 762 -35.38 -11.79 -16.21
CA SER A 762 -35.77 -13.20 -16.24
C SER A 762 -36.11 -13.80 -14.87
N GLU A 763 -35.83 -13.11 -13.76
CA GLU A 763 -36.12 -13.62 -12.42
C GLU A 763 -37.61 -13.47 -12.05
N ASN A 764 -38.11 -14.35 -11.18
CA ASN A 764 -39.44 -14.20 -10.58
C ASN A 764 -39.44 -12.97 -9.64
N PRO A 765 -40.22 -11.91 -9.91
CA PRO A 765 -40.18 -10.67 -9.12
C PRO A 765 -40.47 -10.88 -7.63
N ALA A 766 -41.33 -11.84 -7.29
CA ALA A 766 -41.74 -12.09 -5.91
C ALA A 766 -40.57 -12.57 -5.02
N THR A 767 -39.69 -13.42 -5.56
CA THR A 767 -38.48 -13.87 -4.87
C THR A 767 -37.33 -12.87 -5.03
N ALA A 768 -37.18 -12.29 -6.22
CA ALA A 768 -36.11 -11.33 -6.52
C ALA A 768 -36.16 -10.09 -5.60
N PHE A 769 -37.35 -9.55 -5.31
CA PHE A 769 -37.52 -8.43 -4.38
C PHE A 769 -37.16 -8.77 -2.92
N GLN A 770 -37.28 -10.03 -2.50
CA GLN A 770 -36.85 -10.45 -1.15
C GLN A 770 -35.34 -10.61 -1.06
N VAL A 771 -34.70 -11.13 -2.13
CA VAL A 771 -33.23 -11.16 -2.23
C VAL A 771 -32.66 -9.74 -2.24
N GLN A 772 -33.26 -8.84 -3.03
CA GLN A 772 -32.90 -7.41 -3.09
C GLN A 772 -33.04 -6.75 -1.72
N ALA A 773 -34.13 -7.04 -0.99
CA ALA A 773 -34.35 -6.52 0.35
C ALA A 773 -33.28 -6.98 1.35
N ASN A 774 -32.92 -8.26 1.33
CA ASN A 774 -31.83 -8.78 2.16
C ASN A 774 -30.49 -8.11 1.80
N ASN A 775 -30.20 -7.92 0.51
CA ASN A 775 -28.98 -7.23 0.08
C ASN A 775 -28.93 -5.77 0.58
N TYR A 776 -30.01 -5.00 0.43
CA TYR A 776 -30.11 -3.65 1.02
C TYR A 776 -29.98 -3.65 2.55
N LYS A 777 -30.55 -4.66 3.24
CA LYS A 777 -30.44 -4.82 4.70
C LYS A 777 -29.00 -5.01 5.14
N GLU A 778 -28.27 -5.90 4.48
CA GLU A 778 -26.87 -6.18 4.81
C GLU A 778 -25.95 -4.99 4.47
N LEU A 779 -26.16 -4.27 3.35
CA LEU A 779 -25.42 -3.02 3.06
C LEU A 779 -25.61 -1.98 4.17
N MET A 780 -26.86 -1.75 4.61
CA MET A 780 -27.14 -0.81 5.70
C MET A 780 -26.50 -1.27 7.01
N LYS A 781 -26.53 -2.58 7.32
CA LYS A 781 -25.85 -3.16 8.49
C LYS A 781 -24.32 -2.99 8.42
N ILE A 782 -23.71 -3.14 7.25
CA ILE A 782 -22.27 -2.91 7.04
C ILE A 782 -21.93 -1.44 7.34
N CYS A 783 -22.69 -0.48 6.82
CA CYS A 783 -22.42 0.94 7.12
C CYS A 783 -22.61 1.24 8.62
N LEU A 784 -23.71 0.77 9.23
CA LEU A 784 -23.96 0.88 10.68
C LEU A 784 -22.89 0.22 11.57
N ALA A 785 -22.14 -0.76 11.06
CA ALA A 785 -21.11 -1.47 11.80
C ALA A 785 -19.73 -0.80 11.75
N ASN A 786 -19.46 0.05 10.74
CA ASN A 786 -18.16 0.64 10.48
C ASN A 786 -18.18 2.14 10.82
N PRO A 787 -17.43 2.62 11.81
CA PRO A 787 -17.57 3.98 12.34
C PRO A 787 -17.09 5.10 11.40
N ASN A 788 -16.42 4.75 10.29
CA ASN A 788 -16.05 5.65 9.21
C ASN A 788 -17.02 5.60 8.01
N CYS A 789 -18.14 4.85 8.10
CA CYS A 789 -19.23 4.87 7.14
C CYS A 789 -20.45 5.59 7.74
N ASN A 790 -20.77 6.78 7.21
CA ASN A 790 -21.85 7.62 7.75
C ASN A 790 -22.81 8.18 6.69
N THR A 791 -22.59 7.86 5.42
CA THR A 791 -23.37 8.37 4.28
C THR A 791 -23.83 7.21 3.40
N PHE A 792 -25.16 7.14 3.16
CA PHE A 792 -25.85 6.09 2.44
C PHE A 792 -26.81 6.70 1.40
N VAL A 793 -26.32 6.90 0.18
CA VAL A 793 -27.06 7.55 -0.91
C VAL A 793 -27.40 6.53 -2.00
N MET A 794 -28.66 6.48 -2.42
CA MET A 794 -29.15 5.63 -3.52
C MET A 794 -29.27 6.42 -4.83
N TRP A 795 -29.02 5.79 -5.98
CA TRP A 795 -29.10 6.45 -7.29
C TRP A 795 -30.55 6.51 -7.83
N GLY A 796 -31.34 7.34 -7.14
CA GLY A 796 -32.78 7.46 -7.24
C GLY A 796 -33.48 6.72 -6.10
N PHE A 797 -34.82 6.77 -6.07
CA PHE A 797 -35.62 6.04 -5.08
C PHE A 797 -36.82 5.29 -5.64
N THR A 798 -37.28 5.61 -6.86
CA THR A 798 -38.39 4.90 -7.54
C THR A 798 -37.93 4.24 -8.82
N ASP A 799 -38.33 2.99 -9.04
CA ASP A 799 -38.11 2.24 -10.29
C ASP A 799 -38.69 2.95 -11.54
N LYS A 800 -39.52 4.00 -11.38
CA LYS A 800 -40.01 4.87 -12.45
C LYS A 800 -38.89 5.68 -13.13
N TYR A 801 -37.85 6.06 -12.37
CA TYR A 801 -36.77 6.93 -12.81
C TYR A 801 -35.43 6.33 -12.39
N THR A 802 -34.81 5.57 -13.29
CA THR A 802 -33.49 4.97 -13.09
C THR A 802 -32.78 4.81 -14.44
N TRP A 803 -31.47 5.02 -14.42
CA TRP A 803 -30.58 4.86 -15.58
C TRP A 803 -30.36 3.39 -15.99
N ILE A 804 -30.53 2.45 -15.05
CA ILE A 804 -30.12 1.04 -15.20
C ILE A 804 -30.67 0.35 -16.47
N PRO A 805 -31.96 0.42 -16.82
CA PRO A 805 -32.48 -0.28 -18.01
C PRO A 805 -31.93 0.27 -19.34
N GLY A 806 -31.46 1.53 -19.36
CA GLY A 806 -30.84 2.14 -20.52
C GLY A 806 -29.37 1.73 -20.69
N THR A 807 -28.62 1.64 -19.60
CA THR A 807 -27.19 1.24 -19.61
C THR A 807 -27.01 -0.28 -19.65
N PHE A 808 -27.88 -1.03 -18.98
CA PHE A 808 -27.79 -2.49 -18.81
C PHE A 808 -29.08 -3.19 -19.30
N PRO A 809 -29.24 -3.40 -20.62
CA PRO A 809 -30.40 -4.10 -21.18
C PRO A 809 -30.62 -5.48 -20.53
N GLY A 810 -31.87 -5.80 -20.22
CA GLY A 810 -32.24 -7.03 -19.51
C GLY A 810 -32.15 -6.94 -17.98
N TYR A 811 -31.80 -5.78 -17.42
CA TYR A 811 -31.86 -5.49 -15.99
C TYR A 811 -32.81 -4.33 -15.66
N GLY A 812 -33.33 -4.31 -14.43
CA GLY A 812 -34.18 -3.23 -13.96
C GLY A 812 -34.56 -3.34 -12.49
N ASN A 813 -35.63 -2.64 -12.13
CA ASN A 813 -36.22 -2.57 -10.79
C ASN A 813 -35.23 -2.43 -9.61
N PRO A 814 -34.26 -1.50 -9.64
CA PRO A 814 -33.13 -1.56 -8.73
C PRO A 814 -33.33 -0.81 -7.39
N LEU A 815 -34.43 -0.07 -7.21
CA LEU A 815 -34.61 0.92 -6.14
C LEU A 815 -35.66 0.50 -5.08
N ILE A 816 -35.92 1.35 -4.09
CA ILE A 816 -36.70 1.01 -2.89
C ILE A 816 -38.22 1.26 -3.01
N TYR A 817 -38.67 2.04 -4.00
CA TYR A 817 -40.07 2.18 -4.40
C TYR A 817 -40.30 1.62 -5.80
N ASP A 818 -41.49 1.06 -6.05
CA ASP A 818 -41.91 0.67 -7.39
C ASP A 818 -42.21 1.88 -8.28
N SER A 819 -42.59 1.64 -9.53
CA SER A 819 -42.92 2.69 -10.50
C SER A 819 -44.24 3.44 -10.22
N ASN A 820 -45.03 2.98 -9.25
CA ASN A 820 -46.26 3.60 -8.76
C ASN A 820 -46.08 4.25 -7.37
N TYR A 821 -44.83 4.34 -6.87
CA TYR A 821 -44.48 4.85 -5.55
C TYR A 821 -44.96 4.01 -4.35
N ASN A 822 -45.22 2.72 -4.54
CA ASN A 822 -45.42 1.80 -3.42
C ASN A 822 -44.06 1.36 -2.84
N PRO A 823 -43.89 1.30 -1.51
CA PRO A 823 -42.67 0.74 -0.90
C PRO A 823 -42.45 -0.71 -1.32
N LYS A 824 -41.27 -1.03 -1.86
CA LYS A 824 -40.84 -2.41 -2.10
C LYS A 824 -40.31 -3.03 -0.79
N PRO A 825 -40.15 -4.36 -0.71
CA PRO A 825 -39.54 -5.03 0.45
C PRO A 825 -38.20 -4.41 0.89
N ALA A 826 -37.40 -3.88 -0.05
CA ALA A 826 -36.16 -3.17 0.23
C ALA A 826 -36.31 -1.93 1.13
N TYR A 827 -37.39 -1.15 0.97
CA TYR A 827 -37.67 0.00 1.86
C TYR A 827 -37.83 -0.44 3.32
N ASN A 828 -38.62 -1.50 3.54
CA ASN A 828 -38.86 -2.03 4.89
C ASN A 828 -37.57 -2.63 5.48
N ALA A 829 -36.79 -3.34 4.69
CA ALA A 829 -35.56 -3.98 5.14
C ALA A 829 -34.47 -2.96 5.57
N ILE A 830 -34.32 -1.84 4.86
CA ILE A 830 -33.45 -0.73 5.30
C ILE A 830 -33.96 -0.16 6.64
N LYS A 831 -35.28 0.06 6.73
CA LYS A 831 -35.92 0.60 7.94
C LYS A 831 -35.71 -0.31 9.16
N GLU A 832 -35.84 -1.63 8.99
CA GLU A 832 -35.56 -2.63 10.01
C GLU A 832 -34.10 -2.60 10.49
N ALA A 833 -33.12 -2.53 9.58
CA ALA A 833 -31.70 -2.43 9.95
C ALA A 833 -31.41 -1.17 10.78
N LEU A 834 -32.02 -0.03 10.41
CA LEU A 834 -31.92 1.21 11.18
C LEU A 834 -32.60 1.12 12.56
N MET A 835 -33.70 0.37 12.68
CA MET A 835 -34.34 0.04 13.97
C MET A 835 -33.52 -0.97 14.81
N GLY A 836 -32.63 -1.73 14.20
CA GLY A 836 -31.81 -2.76 14.86
C GLY A 836 -32.40 -4.17 14.84
N TYR A 837 -33.28 -4.48 13.88
CA TYR A 837 -33.88 -5.80 13.64
C TYR A 837 -33.22 -6.55 12.47
#